data_AF-A0AAU6P533-F1
#
_entry.id   AF-A0AAU6P533-F1
#
_cell.length_a   1.000
_cell.length_b   1.000
_cell.length_c   1.000
_cell.angle_alpha   90.00
_cell.angle_beta   90.00
_cell.angle_gamma   90.00
#
_symmetry.space_group_name_H-M   'P 1'
#
loop_
_entity.id
_entity.type
_entity.pdbx_description
1 polymer ?
#
loop_
_entity_poly.entity_id
_entity_poly.type
_entity_poly.pdbx_seq_one_letter_code
_entity_poly.pdbx_strand_id
1 'polypeptide(L)'
;MKTVLLNDIYSALKHIATQFGLLAYLVLGFFTGYKFHIKVGDGIAANAPYAVGFMTGLLSLLIILIATLLAFSSLFKERDANFDLIVFTTPIKKRDFALARFLSFFLLTALSFFIVMLGYVIGLHVQTDSEMLADFHLWHYVYPYLIFGVVNSVLVCSILFFFAKKFQNKLLVAIAGLMLYITYMIVLMFSNAPFMAQSLPQSLFAQKVSAITDIFGLSAYFYDAKDFSVFERNHNIVSFSNILLINRLGVVLLSLFIMKLGINAFSFLPVFKQNSTKRTPKKTKLLDVPFAKVGTLFTSKTKQHALRSFVKIDFIYLFKSIPLISVSALLLFYVGVEMYGDIDMGIRLPQQYASSGLLVKTINETFYFIGALVVVYFTNDVFWRANASGFSIIQNTTYYAKERLLGHAISMVLLIIFLTGLMLLEAIIFQLIFEYPIFDWQAYFGVFVFNTLPLTLFALLLLFINNISKSKSVALGISILLFLLFVTPISKNMITNPLFRFLSGYKGAYSDFIGYGAYVMPFIYRLIFGFALVGLVCALYSLIKTKVKKSCFIIAMVSCVCIGMVSGYSFLDGYISKDKDADILARVAYEKYYRAYQNLPQPTIKKVNTEIDLFPEDQAYQIKGTYWLVNQHEHAIDSILISVPEDFEIQALLFSYKNDTITLDRAISEIPLKQALQVQDSAKLTFHLAYKWEAVNGHNPFNAIVKDGSFMRISRYYPQFGYDASQEISDKTIRKQHALGEATAMKPFDAVKTYIDDFISLDMQISTDNNQIAVGTGALKLQWQDANRNYYTYQADAIPFRFAVSSAAYEVKKAQHNDVSIEVLYHPLHENNVDHLIENTKLSLDYCTKYFGPYPFSSIQFAEVSSFTQGFAGTAYPGVIFMTEHMTFHANLAGNHNQDVINELAGHEVAHFWWGTNQINPDYREGYAMLTESLAMYTEMMLYKNMYGKAKMLERVAIHKQIYEAEKGFTDDLSLLKATKNNAFISYSKGAIVFVELSELLGEERLNMALRMFLDQHAYPNAKPTSTDLLETILKVSDDRFKDKIKAMFE
;
A
#
# COMPACT_ATOMS: atom_id res chain seq x y z
N MET A 1 11.83 10.93 -49.66
CA MET A 1 12.07 10.47 -48.26
C MET A 1 12.64 11.59 -47.37
N LYS A 2 13.86 12.08 -47.62
CA LYS A 2 14.55 13.10 -46.78
C LYS A 2 13.73 14.37 -46.52
N THR A 3 13.07 14.92 -47.54
CA THR A 3 12.27 16.15 -47.44
C THR A 3 11.06 16.00 -46.51
N VAL A 4 10.36 14.86 -46.56
CA VAL A 4 9.19 14.59 -45.71
C VAL A 4 9.62 14.45 -44.25
N LEU A 5 10.69 13.69 -44.00
CA LEU A 5 11.26 13.48 -42.66
C LEU A 5 11.69 14.81 -42.02
N LEU A 6 12.50 15.61 -42.72
CA LEU A 6 12.99 16.88 -42.21
C LEU A 6 11.86 17.89 -41.98
N ASN A 7 10.87 17.93 -42.88
CA ASN A 7 9.71 18.81 -42.73
C ASN A 7 8.86 18.44 -41.51
N ASP A 8 8.61 17.14 -41.27
CA ASP A 8 7.84 16.71 -40.10
C ASP A 8 8.56 17.05 -38.79
N ILE A 9 9.88 16.83 -38.71
CA ILE A 9 10.68 17.19 -37.53
C ILE A 9 10.71 18.70 -37.33
N TYR A 10 10.98 19.48 -38.39
CA TYR A 10 11.03 20.94 -38.33
C TYR A 10 9.68 21.54 -37.93
N SER A 11 8.59 21.05 -38.53
CA SER A 11 7.22 21.47 -38.23
C SER A 11 6.83 21.13 -36.79
N ALA A 12 7.20 19.96 -36.29
CA ALA A 12 6.93 19.57 -34.91
C ALA A 12 7.65 20.48 -33.91
N LEU A 13 8.94 20.77 -34.11
CA LEU A 13 9.74 21.58 -33.18
C LEU A 13 9.37 23.07 -33.18
N LYS A 14 8.79 23.58 -34.28
CA LYS A 14 8.28 24.97 -34.36
C LYS A 14 6.93 25.17 -33.68
N HIS A 15 6.15 24.11 -33.45
CA HIS A 15 4.85 24.26 -32.80
C HIS A 15 5.02 24.54 -31.30
N ILE A 16 4.47 25.66 -30.84
CA ILE A 16 4.49 26.07 -29.42
C ILE A 16 3.94 24.96 -28.50
N ALA A 17 2.87 24.27 -28.93
CA ALA A 17 2.31 23.16 -28.17
C ALA A 17 3.31 22.01 -27.96
N THR A 18 4.14 21.71 -28.96
CA THR A 18 5.19 20.71 -28.85
C THR A 18 6.29 21.17 -27.90
N GLN A 19 6.69 22.44 -27.93
CA GLN A 19 7.67 22.99 -26.98
C GLN A 19 7.19 22.90 -25.53
N PHE A 20 5.93 23.25 -25.25
CA PHE A 20 5.33 23.05 -23.93
C PHE A 20 5.25 21.56 -23.55
N GLY A 21 4.95 20.68 -24.50
CA GLY A 21 4.97 19.23 -24.28
C GLY A 21 6.36 18.72 -23.88
N LEU A 22 7.42 19.13 -24.58
CA LEU A 22 8.79 18.76 -24.25
C LEU A 22 9.21 19.31 -22.88
N LEU A 23 8.82 20.56 -22.55
CA LEU A 23 9.05 21.12 -21.21
C LEU A 23 8.33 20.31 -20.13
N ALA A 24 7.07 19.92 -20.36
CA ALA A 24 6.32 19.09 -19.43
C ALA A 24 6.97 17.72 -19.22
N TYR A 25 7.51 17.10 -20.28
CA TYR A 25 8.29 15.86 -20.18
C TYR A 25 9.58 16.02 -19.38
N LEU A 26 10.29 17.14 -19.56
CA LEU A 26 11.48 17.46 -18.77
C LEU A 26 11.14 17.62 -17.28
N VAL A 27 10.08 18.37 -16.97
CA VAL A 27 9.59 18.59 -15.59
C VAL A 27 9.14 17.27 -14.97
N LEU A 28 8.41 16.44 -15.70
CA LEU A 28 8.00 15.12 -15.26
C LEU A 28 9.22 14.27 -14.88
N GLY A 29 10.21 14.20 -15.78
CA GLY A 29 11.47 13.52 -15.52
C GLY A 29 12.17 14.07 -14.27
N PHE A 30 12.30 15.39 -14.16
CA PHE A 30 12.94 16.04 -13.02
C PHE A 30 12.28 15.67 -11.69
N PHE A 31 10.95 15.73 -11.59
CA PHE A 31 10.26 15.33 -10.38
C PHE A 31 10.43 13.84 -10.07
N THR A 32 10.48 12.98 -11.09
CA THR A 32 10.77 11.56 -10.89
C THR A 32 12.15 11.36 -10.29
N GLY A 33 13.18 12.04 -10.82
CA GLY A 33 14.54 11.94 -10.30
C GLY A 33 14.72 12.54 -8.91
N TYR A 34 14.05 13.66 -8.63
CA TYR A 34 14.25 14.45 -7.40
C TYR A 34 13.45 13.96 -6.18
N LYS A 35 12.25 13.38 -6.39
CA LYS A 35 11.35 12.99 -5.28
C LYS A 35 10.74 11.61 -5.38
N PHE A 36 10.66 11.02 -6.57
CA PHE A 36 9.99 9.73 -6.79
C PHE A 36 10.97 8.64 -7.23
N HIS A 37 12.26 8.77 -6.90
CA HIS A 37 13.19 7.67 -7.12
C HIS A 37 12.87 6.54 -6.14
N ILE A 38 12.89 5.31 -6.63
CA ILE A 38 12.62 4.13 -5.82
C ILE A 38 13.95 3.65 -5.23
N LYS A 39 14.02 3.48 -3.91
CA LYS A 39 15.15 2.78 -3.28
C LYS A 39 15.03 1.30 -3.62
N VAL A 40 16.00 0.79 -4.36
CA VAL A 40 15.94 -0.56 -4.96
C VAL A 40 16.40 -1.65 -3.97
N GLY A 41 17.26 -1.29 -3.01
CA GLY A 41 17.76 -2.16 -1.95
C GLY A 41 18.60 -1.36 -0.95
N ASP A 42 19.00 -1.99 0.14
CA ASP A 42 19.93 -1.41 1.11
C ASP A 42 21.36 -1.45 0.58
N GLY A 43 22.09 -0.35 0.71
CA GLY A 43 23.45 -0.20 0.17
C GLY A 43 23.54 -0.04 -1.36
N ILE A 44 22.41 0.00 -2.08
CA ILE A 44 22.40 0.29 -3.53
C ILE A 44 22.21 1.79 -3.76
N ALA A 45 23.20 2.42 -4.38
CA ALA A 45 23.18 3.84 -4.70
C ALA A 45 22.10 4.18 -5.73
N ALA A 46 21.49 5.36 -5.61
CA ALA A 46 20.39 5.77 -6.50
C ALA A 46 20.85 6.02 -7.96
N ASN A 47 22.13 6.35 -8.17
CA ASN A 47 22.78 6.48 -9.48
C ASN A 47 23.53 5.20 -9.93
N ALA A 48 23.35 4.08 -9.22
CA ALA A 48 23.90 2.79 -9.64
C ALA A 48 23.38 2.37 -11.03
N PRO A 49 24.19 1.68 -11.85
CA PRO A 49 23.77 1.21 -13.17
C PRO A 49 22.54 0.30 -13.11
N TYR A 50 22.41 -0.50 -12.05
CA TYR A 50 21.22 -1.33 -11.83
C TYR A 50 19.97 -0.48 -11.53
N ALA A 51 20.08 0.47 -10.60
CA ALA A 51 18.96 1.33 -10.19
C ALA A 51 18.48 2.22 -11.34
N VAL A 52 19.41 2.80 -12.11
CA VAL A 52 19.10 3.59 -13.30
C VAL A 52 18.44 2.73 -14.39
N GLY A 53 18.94 1.51 -14.60
CA GLY A 53 18.34 0.57 -15.55
C GLY A 53 16.91 0.18 -15.19
N PHE A 54 16.68 -0.14 -13.91
CA PHE A 54 15.36 -0.38 -13.34
C PHE A 54 14.41 0.79 -13.59
N MET A 55 14.79 2.01 -13.18
CA MET A 55 13.96 3.20 -13.34
C MET A 55 13.70 3.54 -14.82
N THR A 56 14.69 3.36 -15.70
CA THR A 56 14.54 3.60 -17.14
C THR A 56 13.57 2.60 -17.77
N GLY A 57 13.66 1.32 -17.40
CA GLY A 57 12.73 0.28 -17.86
C GLY A 57 11.30 0.57 -17.43
N LEU A 58 11.09 0.95 -16.17
CA LEU A 58 9.79 1.36 -15.64
C LEU A 58 9.22 2.58 -16.37
N LEU A 59 10.02 3.63 -16.52
CA LEU A 59 9.63 4.86 -17.22
C LEU A 59 9.33 4.63 -18.70
N SER A 60 9.93 3.60 -19.32
CA SER A 60 9.70 3.29 -20.74
C SER A 60 8.25 2.93 -21.06
N LEU A 61 7.42 2.57 -20.07
CA LEU A 61 5.97 2.39 -20.27
C LEU A 61 5.27 3.69 -20.68
N LEU A 62 5.82 4.86 -20.31
CA LEU A 62 5.31 6.17 -20.74
C LEU A 62 5.40 6.36 -22.27
N ILE A 63 6.24 5.58 -22.95
CA ILE A 63 6.34 5.60 -24.42
C ILE A 63 4.99 5.27 -25.06
N ILE A 64 4.18 4.39 -24.47
CA ILE A 64 2.83 4.08 -24.97
C ILE A 64 2.00 5.36 -25.04
N LEU A 65 2.00 6.15 -23.96
CA LEU A 65 1.25 7.40 -23.87
C LEU A 65 1.80 8.45 -24.84
N ILE A 66 3.12 8.67 -24.82
CA ILE A 66 3.81 9.64 -25.68
C ILE A 66 3.52 9.33 -27.16
N ALA A 67 3.72 8.08 -27.58
CA ALA A 67 3.51 7.65 -28.96
C ALA A 67 2.04 7.77 -29.36
N THR A 68 1.10 7.40 -28.48
CA THR A 68 -0.34 7.49 -28.78
C THR A 68 -0.77 8.95 -29.00
N LEU A 69 -0.27 9.88 -28.19
CA LEU A 69 -0.54 11.32 -28.35
C LEU A 69 0.08 11.88 -29.64
N LEU A 70 1.34 11.54 -29.93
CA LEU A 70 2.03 11.97 -31.14
C LEU A 70 1.46 11.32 -32.41
N ALA A 71 0.84 10.15 -32.31
CA ALA A 71 0.24 9.46 -33.45
C ALA A 71 -0.88 10.31 -34.08
N PHE A 72 -1.68 11.00 -33.27
CA PHE A 72 -2.79 11.83 -33.76
C PHE A 72 -2.29 13.04 -34.55
N SER A 73 -1.24 13.72 -34.08
CA SER A 73 -0.68 14.89 -34.76
C SER A 73 0.23 14.53 -35.93
N SER A 74 0.87 13.35 -35.90
CA SER A 74 1.89 12.97 -36.88
C SER A 74 1.37 12.05 -37.99
N LEU A 75 0.57 11.04 -37.65
CA LEU A 75 0.16 9.98 -38.59
C LEU A 75 -1.10 10.34 -39.39
N PHE A 76 -1.91 11.28 -38.90
CA PHE A 76 -3.14 11.77 -39.53
C PHE A 76 -3.00 13.21 -40.08
N LYS A 77 -1.81 13.81 -39.96
CA LYS A 77 -1.51 15.22 -40.27
C LYS A 77 -2.13 15.71 -41.59
N GLU A 78 -1.83 15.05 -42.70
CA GLU A 78 -2.28 15.49 -44.03
C GLU A 78 -3.80 15.38 -44.18
N ARG A 79 -4.41 14.36 -43.59
CA ARG A 79 -5.85 14.12 -43.66
C ARG A 79 -6.63 15.12 -42.79
N ASP A 80 -6.13 15.39 -41.58
CA ASP A 80 -6.72 16.40 -40.70
C ASP A 80 -6.64 17.80 -41.31
N ALA A 81 -5.58 18.08 -42.08
CA ALA A 81 -5.43 19.33 -42.82
C ALA A 81 -6.19 19.35 -44.16
N ASN A 82 -6.90 18.28 -44.54
CA ASN A 82 -7.53 18.09 -45.86
C ASN A 82 -6.56 18.34 -47.04
N PHE A 83 -5.29 17.99 -46.86
CA PHE A 83 -4.19 18.24 -47.81
C PHE A 83 -3.58 16.94 -48.37
N ASP A 84 -4.13 15.79 -47.98
CA ASP A 84 -3.70 14.45 -48.37
C ASP A 84 -3.74 14.23 -49.88
N LEU A 85 -4.84 14.59 -50.56
CA LEU A 85 -4.97 14.46 -52.02
C LEU A 85 -3.94 15.31 -52.79
N ILE A 86 -3.52 16.44 -52.24
CA ILE A 86 -2.52 17.31 -52.89
C ILE A 86 -1.12 16.72 -52.73
N VAL A 87 -0.78 16.22 -51.54
CA VAL A 87 0.53 15.59 -51.30
C VAL A 87 0.66 14.29 -52.09
N PHE A 88 -0.42 13.51 -52.20
CA PHE A 88 -0.40 12.19 -52.83
C PHE A 88 -0.40 12.21 -54.37
N THR A 89 -0.60 13.37 -55.00
CA THR A 89 -0.44 13.55 -56.46
C THR A 89 0.98 13.93 -56.87
N THR A 90 1.87 14.20 -55.90
CA THR A 90 3.30 14.44 -56.17
C THR A 90 4.03 13.14 -56.56
N PRO A 91 5.22 13.19 -57.21
CA PRO A 91 5.95 12.01 -57.68
C PRO A 91 6.60 11.18 -56.55
N ILE A 92 6.07 11.21 -55.32
CA ILE A 92 6.61 10.50 -54.17
C ILE A 92 6.15 9.04 -54.19
N LYS A 93 7.10 8.11 -54.06
CA LYS A 93 6.79 6.67 -53.94
C LYS A 93 6.08 6.36 -52.62
N LYS A 94 5.07 5.48 -52.69
CA LYS A 94 4.28 5.01 -51.55
C LYS A 94 5.12 4.51 -50.37
N ARG A 95 6.08 3.62 -50.66
CA ARG A 95 6.96 3.02 -49.63
C ARG A 95 7.83 4.07 -48.97
N ASP A 96 8.42 4.97 -49.76
CA ASP A 96 9.30 6.03 -49.27
C ASP A 96 8.54 7.04 -48.40
N PHE A 97 7.28 7.33 -48.72
CA PHE A 97 6.42 8.18 -47.89
C PHE A 97 6.07 7.51 -46.56
N ALA A 98 5.62 6.25 -46.61
CA ALA A 98 5.27 5.49 -45.41
C ALA A 98 6.47 5.31 -44.46
N LEU A 99 7.65 4.98 -45.00
CA LEU A 99 8.90 4.87 -44.25
C LEU A 99 9.33 6.20 -43.65
N ALA A 100 9.29 7.30 -44.41
CA ALA A 100 9.62 8.63 -43.89
C ALA A 100 8.69 9.01 -42.72
N ARG A 101 7.38 8.71 -42.86
CA ARG A 101 6.37 9.00 -41.85
C ARG A 101 6.55 8.16 -40.58
N PHE A 102 6.90 6.88 -40.73
CA PHE A 102 7.21 6.03 -39.59
C PHE A 102 8.47 6.53 -38.87
N LEU A 103 9.53 6.84 -39.61
CA LEU A 103 10.79 7.34 -39.05
C LEU A 103 10.61 8.68 -38.32
N SER A 104 9.82 9.62 -38.85
CA SER A 104 9.55 10.88 -38.14
C SER A 104 8.81 10.63 -36.84
N PHE A 105 7.77 9.78 -36.87
CA PHE A 105 6.99 9.42 -35.69
C PHE A 105 7.82 8.71 -34.61
N PHE A 106 8.66 7.75 -35.01
CA PHE A 106 9.59 7.05 -34.12
C PHE A 106 10.62 8.00 -33.51
N LEU A 107 11.30 8.82 -34.32
CA LEU A 107 12.34 9.74 -33.83
C LEU A 107 11.79 10.78 -32.85
N LEU A 108 10.60 11.33 -33.12
CA LEU A 108 9.94 12.27 -32.21
C LEU A 108 9.53 11.60 -30.90
N THR A 109 9.07 10.36 -30.94
CA THR A 109 8.72 9.59 -29.74
C THR A 109 9.97 9.29 -28.90
N ALA A 110 11.03 8.77 -29.53
CA ALA A 110 12.29 8.48 -28.86
C ALA A 110 12.94 9.75 -28.27
N LEU A 111 12.93 10.87 -29.00
CA LEU A 111 13.41 12.16 -28.51
C LEU A 111 12.58 12.66 -27.31
N SER A 112 11.27 12.50 -27.35
CA SER A 112 10.40 12.91 -26.24
C SER A 112 10.71 12.11 -24.97
N PHE A 113 10.94 10.79 -25.11
CA PHE A 113 11.37 9.95 -23.99
C PHE A 113 12.79 10.27 -23.51
N PHE A 114 13.71 10.61 -24.43
CA PHE A 114 15.04 11.09 -24.08
C PHE A 114 15.00 12.33 -23.18
N ILE A 115 14.07 13.26 -23.45
CA ILE A 115 13.89 14.46 -22.61
C ILE A 115 13.35 14.11 -21.22
N VAL A 116 12.47 13.11 -21.10
CA VAL A 116 12.06 12.57 -19.79
C VAL A 116 13.28 12.04 -19.04
N MET A 117 14.13 11.23 -19.71
CA MET A 117 15.34 10.70 -19.11
C MET A 117 16.35 11.79 -18.73
N LEU A 118 16.51 12.82 -19.55
CA LEU A 118 17.34 13.98 -19.21
C LEU A 118 16.84 14.69 -17.95
N GLY A 119 15.52 14.89 -17.84
CA GLY A 119 14.89 15.42 -16.63
C GLY A 119 15.19 14.55 -15.42
N TYR A 120 15.02 13.23 -15.55
CA TYR A 120 15.30 12.26 -14.48
C TYR A 120 16.75 12.34 -14.00
N VAL A 121 17.73 12.38 -14.91
CA VAL A 121 19.15 12.53 -14.55
C VAL A 121 19.41 13.83 -13.81
N ILE A 122 18.85 14.96 -14.27
CA ILE A 122 19.00 16.26 -13.59
C ILE A 122 18.37 16.20 -12.19
N GLY A 123 17.15 15.69 -12.06
CA GLY A 123 16.46 15.57 -10.77
C GLY A 123 17.24 14.72 -9.77
N LEU A 124 17.79 13.59 -10.24
CA LEU A 124 18.56 12.64 -9.43
C LEU A 124 19.86 13.23 -8.88
N HIS A 125 20.49 14.17 -9.58
CA HIS A 125 21.74 14.81 -9.12
C HIS A 125 21.50 16.11 -8.32
N VAL A 126 20.27 16.62 -8.31
CA VAL A 126 19.89 17.80 -7.52
C VAL A 126 19.45 17.39 -6.11
N GLN A 127 18.94 16.17 -5.93
CA GLN A 127 18.57 15.67 -4.60
C GLN A 127 19.79 15.38 -3.72
N THR A 128 19.62 15.51 -2.40
CA THR A 128 20.68 15.35 -1.39
C THR A 128 20.47 14.17 -0.46
N ASP A 129 19.30 13.53 -0.51
CA ASP A 129 18.83 12.65 0.57
C ASP A 129 19.13 11.16 0.29
N SER A 130 19.67 10.84 -0.88
CA SER A 130 19.95 9.47 -1.32
C SER A 130 21.44 9.15 -1.31
N GLU A 131 21.80 7.91 -0.97
CA GLU A 131 23.14 7.39 -1.19
C GLU A 131 23.46 7.38 -2.70
N MET A 132 24.55 8.05 -3.08
CA MET A 132 24.98 8.22 -4.47
C MET A 132 26.45 7.84 -4.58
N LEU A 133 26.83 7.18 -5.67
CA LEU A 133 28.22 7.01 -6.08
C LEU A 133 28.83 8.38 -6.39
N ALA A 134 30.09 8.58 -6.02
CA ALA A 134 30.79 9.86 -6.18
C ALA A 134 31.00 10.25 -7.66
N ASP A 135 31.17 9.27 -8.54
CA ASP A 135 31.52 9.50 -9.95
C ASP A 135 30.31 9.43 -10.88
N PHE A 136 30.22 10.39 -11.81
CA PHE A 136 29.20 10.40 -12.85
C PHE A 136 29.65 9.57 -14.06
N HIS A 137 29.01 8.41 -14.28
CA HIS A 137 29.24 7.58 -15.45
C HIS A 137 28.11 7.71 -16.48
N LEU A 138 28.37 8.43 -17.58
CA LEU A 138 27.39 8.66 -18.64
C LEU A 138 26.79 7.35 -19.21
N TRP A 139 27.58 6.29 -19.27
CA TRP A 139 27.14 4.99 -19.80
C TRP A 139 26.03 4.35 -18.98
N HIS A 140 25.95 4.61 -17.68
CA HIS A 140 24.87 4.10 -16.81
C HIS A 140 23.49 4.59 -17.25
N TYR A 141 23.42 5.72 -17.95
CA TYR A 141 22.17 6.33 -18.41
C TYR A 141 21.90 6.06 -19.90
N VAL A 142 22.95 6.13 -20.73
CA VAL A 142 22.82 5.91 -22.18
C VAL A 142 22.46 4.46 -22.49
N TYR A 143 23.07 3.50 -21.80
CA TYR A 143 22.85 2.08 -22.06
C TYR A 143 21.40 1.64 -21.82
N PRO A 144 20.76 1.92 -20.66
CA PRO A 144 19.34 1.62 -20.47
C PRO A 144 18.42 2.38 -21.41
N TYR A 145 18.74 3.62 -21.80
CA TYR A 145 17.96 4.36 -22.79
C TYR A 145 17.97 3.67 -24.17
N LEU A 146 19.09 3.08 -24.59
CA LEU A 146 19.16 2.31 -25.83
C LEU A 146 18.36 1.02 -25.74
N ILE A 147 18.47 0.27 -24.64
CA ILE A 147 17.80 -1.02 -24.47
C ILE A 147 16.29 -0.89 -24.29
N PHE A 148 15.84 0.05 -23.46
CA PHE A 148 14.43 0.24 -23.16
C PHE A 148 13.82 1.35 -24.00
N GLY A 149 14.41 2.55 -23.95
CA GLY A 149 13.87 3.73 -24.63
C GLY A 149 13.73 3.55 -26.14
N VAL A 150 14.82 3.16 -26.82
CA VAL A 150 14.83 3.02 -28.28
C VAL A 150 14.04 1.79 -28.73
N VAL A 151 14.31 0.61 -28.17
CA VAL A 151 13.63 -0.64 -28.59
C VAL A 151 12.12 -0.56 -28.35
N ASN A 152 11.69 -0.10 -27.17
CA ASN A 152 10.26 0.01 -26.86
C ASN A 152 9.59 1.08 -27.72
N SER A 153 10.29 2.18 -28.06
CA SER A 153 9.79 3.18 -29.02
C SER A 153 9.56 2.58 -30.41
N VAL A 154 10.46 1.73 -30.92
CA VAL A 154 10.28 1.05 -32.22
C VAL A 154 9.05 0.16 -32.19
N LEU A 155 8.87 -0.65 -31.14
CA LEU A 155 7.72 -1.54 -30.97
C LEU A 155 6.39 -0.79 -30.95
N VAL A 156 6.26 0.14 -30.02
CA VAL A 156 5.04 0.92 -29.81
C VAL A 156 4.68 1.70 -31.08
N CYS A 157 5.67 2.38 -31.69
CA CYS A 157 5.43 3.12 -32.93
C CYS A 157 5.01 2.20 -34.08
N SER A 158 5.56 0.99 -34.18
CA SER A 158 5.23 0.04 -35.25
C SER A 158 3.78 -0.41 -35.18
N ILE A 159 3.31 -0.75 -33.98
CA ILE A 159 1.93 -1.16 -33.72
C ILE A 159 0.98 -0.01 -34.04
N LEU A 160 1.19 1.16 -33.45
CA LEU A 160 0.32 2.33 -33.66
C LEU A 160 0.31 2.77 -35.12
N PHE A 161 1.47 2.71 -35.81
CA PHE A 161 1.57 3.00 -37.24
C PHE A 161 0.75 2.02 -38.09
N PHE A 162 0.83 0.71 -37.81
CA PHE A 162 0.03 -0.29 -38.51
C PHE A 162 -1.47 -0.01 -38.35
N PHE A 163 -1.95 0.20 -37.13
CA PHE A 163 -3.36 0.51 -36.88
C PHE A 163 -3.79 1.81 -37.56
N ALA A 164 -2.96 2.86 -37.47
CA ALA A 164 -3.24 4.15 -38.10
C ALA A 164 -3.37 4.00 -39.62
N LYS A 165 -2.45 3.28 -40.27
CA LYS A 165 -2.43 3.17 -41.73
C LYS A 165 -3.46 2.18 -42.28
N LYS A 166 -3.72 1.06 -41.58
CA LYS A 166 -4.70 0.05 -41.98
C LYS A 166 -6.13 0.52 -41.82
N PHE A 167 -6.47 1.09 -40.66
CA PHE A 167 -7.86 1.42 -40.32
C PHE A 167 -8.21 2.87 -40.55
N GLN A 168 -7.21 3.76 -40.65
CA GLN A 168 -7.42 5.17 -40.94
C GLN A 168 -8.42 5.82 -39.96
N ASN A 169 -8.38 5.37 -38.71
CA ASN A 169 -9.30 5.74 -37.66
C ASN A 169 -8.52 5.98 -36.35
N LYS A 170 -8.59 7.21 -35.83
CA LYS A 170 -7.95 7.61 -34.56
C LYS A 170 -8.45 6.76 -33.38
N LEU A 171 -9.71 6.31 -33.43
CA LEU A 171 -10.30 5.36 -32.48
C LEU A 171 -9.41 4.14 -32.28
N LEU A 172 -9.11 3.45 -33.38
CA LEU A 172 -8.45 2.16 -33.34
C LEU A 172 -6.98 2.31 -32.97
N VAL A 173 -6.38 3.49 -33.21
CA VAL A 173 -5.04 3.81 -32.72
C VAL A 173 -5.04 4.02 -31.22
N ALA A 174 -6.01 4.76 -30.67
CA ALA A 174 -6.15 4.95 -29.24
C ALA A 174 -6.39 3.62 -28.51
N ILE A 175 -7.31 2.80 -29.04
CA ILE A 175 -7.59 1.45 -28.53
C ILE A 175 -6.35 0.57 -28.65
N ALA A 176 -5.58 0.65 -29.74
CA ALA A 176 -4.36 -0.15 -29.87
C ALA A 176 -3.30 0.23 -28.82
N GLY A 177 -3.09 1.53 -28.54
CA GLY A 177 -2.19 1.97 -27.47
C GLY A 177 -2.65 1.51 -26.09
N LEU A 178 -3.95 1.61 -25.81
CA LEU A 178 -4.54 1.12 -24.58
C LEU A 178 -4.41 -0.40 -24.44
N MET A 179 -4.78 -1.14 -25.48
CA MET A 179 -4.69 -2.59 -25.51
C MET A 179 -3.25 -3.07 -25.41
N LEU A 180 -2.26 -2.30 -25.87
CA LEU A 180 -0.86 -2.62 -25.66
C LEU A 180 -0.50 -2.61 -24.17
N TYR A 181 -0.97 -1.60 -23.43
CA TYR A 181 -0.78 -1.53 -21.97
C TYR A 181 -1.53 -2.66 -21.25
N ILE A 182 -2.81 -2.87 -21.59
CA ILE A 182 -3.63 -3.97 -21.02
C ILE A 182 -2.98 -5.32 -21.31
N THR A 183 -2.58 -5.57 -22.56
CA THR A 183 -1.92 -6.82 -22.95
C THR A 183 -0.59 -6.99 -22.22
N TYR A 184 0.19 -5.93 -22.05
CA TYR A 184 1.41 -5.98 -21.26
C TYR A 184 1.11 -6.42 -19.81
N MET A 185 0.13 -5.79 -19.16
CA MET A 185 -0.26 -6.14 -17.79
C MET A 185 -0.83 -7.57 -17.69
N ILE A 186 -1.66 -8.01 -18.65
CA ILE A 186 -2.15 -9.40 -18.76
C ILE A 186 -0.98 -10.37 -18.86
N VAL A 187 -0.05 -10.10 -19.79
CA VAL A 187 1.11 -10.95 -20.01
C VAL A 187 1.90 -11.03 -18.73
N LEU A 188 2.16 -9.92 -18.03
CA LEU A 188 2.87 -9.93 -16.76
C LEU A 188 2.13 -10.68 -15.65
N MET A 189 0.80 -10.60 -15.60
CA MET A 189 -0.02 -11.33 -14.63
C MET A 189 0.08 -12.84 -14.89
N PHE A 190 -0.20 -13.30 -16.12
CA PHE A 190 -0.14 -14.73 -16.47
C PHE A 190 1.29 -15.28 -16.55
N SER A 191 2.28 -14.42 -16.83
CA SER A 191 3.69 -14.79 -16.78
C SER A 191 4.26 -14.74 -15.36
N ASN A 192 3.45 -14.37 -14.36
CA ASN A 192 3.87 -14.27 -12.97
C ASN A 192 5.12 -13.39 -12.84
N ALA A 193 5.05 -12.17 -13.35
CA ALA A 193 6.16 -11.24 -13.36
C ALA A 193 6.43 -10.66 -11.96
N PRO A 194 7.70 -10.42 -11.59
CA PRO A 194 8.08 -9.87 -10.28
C PRO A 194 7.49 -8.49 -9.93
N PHE A 195 6.93 -7.78 -10.91
CA PHE A 195 6.46 -6.39 -10.76
C PHE A 195 4.96 -6.27 -10.45
N MET A 196 4.16 -7.29 -10.74
CA MET A 196 2.69 -7.20 -10.71
C MET A 196 2.06 -7.55 -9.38
N ALA A 197 2.85 -8.06 -8.44
CA ALA A 197 2.31 -8.52 -7.19
C ALA A 197 3.18 -8.01 -6.06
N GLN A 198 2.54 -7.45 -5.05
CA GLN A 198 3.07 -7.42 -3.69
C GLN A 198 3.33 -8.84 -3.12
N SER A 199 3.22 -9.89 -3.96
CA SER A 199 3.46 -11.28 -3.62
C SER A 199 4.90 -11.65 -3.95
N LEU A 200 5.59 -12.16 -2.94
CA LEU A 200 6.22 -13.49 -2.93
C LEU A 200 6.86 -13.97 -4.25
N PRO A 201 8.10 -14.46 -4.18
CA PRO A 201 8.86 -14.82 -5.36
C PRO A 201 8.13 -15.88 -6.19
N GLN A 202 8.25 -15.76 -7.51
CA GLN A 202 7.58 -16.61 -8.49
C GLN A 202 8.49 -17.75 -8.93
N SER A 203 7.93 -18.90 -9.34
CA SER A 203 8.74 -20.07 -9.75
C SER A 203 9.79 -19.68 -10.82
N LEU A 204 10.97 -20.29 -10.78
CA LEU A 204 12.03 -20.00 -11.77
C LEU A 204 11.58 -20.18 -13.22
N PHE A 205 10.67 -21.14 -13.47
CA PHE A 205 10.06 -21.33 -14.78
C PHE A 205 9.19 -20.13 -15.17
N ALA A 206 8.30 -19.69 -14.28
CA ALA A 206 7.49 -18.50 -14.48
C ALA A 206 8.35 -17.25 -14.75
N GLN A 207 9.38 -17.02 -13.93
CA GLN A 207 10.31 -15.89 -14.14
C GLN A 207 10.97 -15.95 -15.52
N LYS A 208 11.40 -17.14 -15.97
CA LYS A 208 11.99 -17.33 -17.29
C LYS A 208 10.99 -17.10 -18.43
N VAL A 209 9.76 -17.59 -18.28
CA VAL A 209 8.68 -17.33 -19.24
C VAL A 209 8.43 -15.84 -19.33
N SER A 210 8.26 -15.16 -18.19
CA SER A 210 8.09 -13.70 -18.10
C SER A 210 9.22 -12.95 -18.77
N ALA A 211 10.47 -13.33 -18.50
CA ALA A 211 11.65 -12.74 -19.10
C ALA A 211 11.66 -12.85 -20.64
N ILE A 212 11.09 -13.92 -21.21
CA ILE A 212 10.98 -14.10 -22.66
C ILE A 212 9.78 -13.35 -23.21
N THR A 213 8.62 -13.41 -22.55
CA THR A 213 7.34 -12.87 -23.06
C THR A 213 7.16 -11.37 -22.84
N ASP A 214 7.89 -10.77 -21.91
CA ASP A 214 7.82 -9.34 -21.61
C ASP A 214 8.32 -8.50 -22.79
N ILE A 215 7.37 -7.90 -23.51
CA ILE A 215 7.64 -7.06 -24.67
C ILE A 215 8.35 -5.74 -24.34
N PHE A 216 8.33 -5.27 -23.08
CA PHE A 216 9.06 -4.08 -22.61
C PHE A 216 10.43 -4.43 -22.01
N GLY A 217 10.64 -5.68 -21.59
CA GLY A 217 11.95 -6.29 -21.31
C GLY A 217 12.45 -6.15 -19.89
N LEU A 218 11.62 -5.63 -18.98
CA LEU A 218 11.98 -5.40 -17.59
C LEU A 218 12.17 -6.74 -16.85
N SER A 219 11.33 -7.73 -17.15
CA SER A 219 11.42 -9.08 -16.59
C SER A 219 12.73 -9.77 -17.00
N ALA A 220 13.20 -9.55 -18.23
CA ALA A 220 14.48 -10.10 -18.70
C ALA A 220 15.67 -9.47 -17.97
N TYR A 221 15.58 -8.16 -17.72
CA TYR A 221 16.59 -7.41 -16.97
C TYR A 221 16.71 -7.91 -15.52
N PHE A 222 15.59 -8.20 -14.85
CA PHE A 222 15.61 -8.79 -13.52
C PHE A 222 16.15 -10.21 -13.50
N TYR A 223 15.75 -11.02 -14.47
CA TYR A 223 16.18 -12.41 -14.55
C TYR A 223 17.70 -12.53 -14.68
N ASP A 224 18.31 -11.73 -15.55
CA ASP A 224 19.76 -11.76 -15.78
C ASP A 224 20.56 -11.11 -14.64
N ALA A 225 19.92 -10.24 -13.83
CA ALA A 225 20.54 -9.56 -12.69
C ALA A 225 20.19 -10.17 -11.32
N LYS A 226 19.48 -11.31 -11.29
CA LYS A 226 18.95 -11.88 -10.04
C LYS A 226 20.05 -12.24 -9.05
N ASP A 227 21.18 -12.74 -9.55
CA ASP A 227 22.29 -13.26 -8.74
C ASP A 227 23.33 -12.18 -8.40
N PHE A 228 23.09 -10.92 -8.81
CA PHE A 228 24.02 -9.82 -8.52
C PHE A 228 24.01 -9.49 -7.03
N SER A 229 25.21 -9.39 -6.45
CA SER A 229 25.46 -8.80 -5.14
C SER A 229 25.20 -7.29 -5.12
N VAL A 230 25.07 -6.69 -3.94
CA VAL A 230 24.97 -5.23 -3.77
C VAL A 230 26.14 -4.51 -4.44
N PHE A 231 27.35 -5.05 -4.30
CA PHE A 231 28.54 -4.51 -4.96
C PHE A 231 28.41 -4.53 -6.48
N GLU A 232 27.98 -5.66 -7.06
CA GLU A 232 27.80 -5.79 -8.51
C GLU A 232 26.67 -4.89 -9.02
N ARG A 233 25.55 -4.73 -8.30
CA ARG A 233 24.47 -3.81 -8.70
C ARG A 233 24.93 -2.35 -8.73
N ASN A 234 25.87 -1.98 -7.85
CA ASN A 234 26.46 -0.65 -7.79
C ASN A 234 27.49 -0.37 -8.89
N HIS A 235 28.23 -1.37 -9.37
CA HIS A 235 29.36 -1.15 -10.27
C HIS A 235 29.19 -1.76 -11.66
N ASN A 236 28.42 -2.84 -11.80
CA ASN A 236 28.26 -3.57 -13.05
C ASN A 236 26.93 -3.24 -13.74
N ILE A 237 27.00 -2.96 -15.04
CA ILE A 237 25.80 -2.94 -15.88
C ILE A 237 25.29 -4.38 -16.10
N VAL A 238 23.98 -4.56 -16.13
CA VAL A 238 23.39 -5.84 -16.54
C VAL A 238 23.74 -6.07 -18.01
N SER A 239 24.55 -7.07 -18.28
CA SER A 239 25.11 -7.31 -19.62
C SER A 239 24.02 -7.56 -20.67
N PHE A 240 24.26 -7.11 -21.91
CA PHE A 240 23.37 -7.37 -23.04
C PHE A 240 23.62 -8.79 -23.59
N SER A 241 23.33 -9.80 -22.78
CA SER A 241 23.55 -11.22 -23.08
C SER A 241 22.31 -12.05 -22.70
N ASN A 242 22.41 -13.37 -22.77
CA ASN A 242 21.41 -14.33 -22.29
C ASN A 242 19.96 -14.01 -22.71
N ILE A 243 19.04 -13.93 -21.75
CA ILE A 243 17.61 -13.78 -22.03
C ILE A 243 17.28 -12.34 -22.38
N LEU A 244 17.98 -11.34 -21.82
CA LEU A 244 17.81 -9.95 -22.23
C LEU A 244 18.12 -9.77 -23.71
N LEU A 245 19.21 -10.35 -24.23
CA LEU A 245 19.53 -10.31 -25.65
C LEU A 245 18.45 -10.98 -26.51
N ILE A 246 18.03 -12.20 -26.15
CA ILE A 246 17.01 -12.96 -26.89
C ILE A 246 15.69 -12.16 -26.95
N ASN A 247 15.26 -11.64 -25.81
CA ASN A 247 14.03 -10.88 -25.67
C ASN A 247 14.08 -9.59 -26.50
N ARG A 248 15.16 -8.79 -26.38
CA ARG A 248 15.29 -7.52 -27.12
C ARG A 248 15.39 -7.74 -28.64
N LEU A 249 16.10 -8.78 -29.09
CA LEU A 249 16.13 -9.13 -30.52
C LEU A 249 14.77 -9.61 -31.02
N GLY A 250 14.06 -10.44 -30.25
CA GLY A 250 12.71 -10.90 -30.58
C GLY A 250 11.74 -9.73 -30.75
N VAL A 251 11.79 -8.76 -29.85
CA VAL A 251 10.96 -7.54 -29.92
C VAL A 251 11.31 -6.68 -31.12
N VAL A 252 12.61 -6.49 -31.44
CA VAL A 252 13.02 -5.75 -32.64
C VAL A 252 12.51 -6.44 -33.92
N LEU A 253 12.65 -7.77 -34.02
CA LEU A 253 12.17 -8.54 -35.18
C LEU A 253 10.65 -8.43 -35.33
N LEU A 254 9.90 -8.56 -34.23
CA LEU A 254 8.46 -8.37 -34.20
C LEU A 254 8.08 -6.96 -34.66
N SER A 255 8.79 -5.94 -34.17
CA SER A 255 8.54 -4.54 -34.52
C SER A 255 8.75 -4.28 -36.01
N LEU A 256 9.86 -4.79 -36.58
CA LEU A 256 10.15 -4.68 -38.01
C LEU A 256 9.10 -5.40 -38.88
N PHE A 257 8.61 -6.55 -38.42
CA PHE A 257 7.53 -7.27 -39.08
C PHE A 257 6.23 -6.46 -39.09
N ILE A 258 5.81 -5.91 -37.94
CA ILE A 258 4.60 -5.08 -37.83
C ILE A 258 4.75 -3.77 -38.62
N MET A 259 5.92 -3.14 -38.59
CA MET A 259 6.24 -1.96 -39.41
C MET A 259 6.05 -2.28 -40.91
N LYS A 260 6.55 -3.42 -41.37
CA LYS A 260 6.37 -3.90 -42.76
C LYS A 260 4.88 -4.08 -43.09
N LEU A 261 4.08 -4.62 -42.18
CA LEU A 261 2.62 -4.71 -42.35
C LEU A 261 1.99 -3.32 -42.46
N GLY A 262 2.42 -2.34 -41.65
CA GLY A 262 1.94 -0.96 -41.72
C GLY A 262 2.27 -0.26 -43.04
N ILE A 263 3.49 -0.46 -43.55
CA ILE A 263 3.93 0.07 -44.86
C ILE A 263 3.10 -0.56 -46.00
N ASN A 264 2.82 -1.86 -45.92
CA ASN A 264 1.98 -2.55 -46.90
C ASN A 264 0.53 -2.08 -46.84
N ALA A 265 0.00 -1.82 -45.63
CA ALA A 265 -1.36 -1.36 -45.39
C ALA A 265 -1.62 0.10 -45.79
N PHE A 266 -0.58 0.94 -45.87
CA PHE A 266 -0.70 2.32 -46.34
C PHE A 266 -1.37 2.38 -47.73
N SER A 267 -2.08 3.44 -48.06
CA SER A 267 -2.67 3.66 -49.39
C SER A 267 -2.77 5.17 -49.66
N PHE A 268 -2.51 5.58 -50.90
CA PHE A 268 -2.71 6.97 -51.35
C PHE A 268 -4.17 7.27 -51.67
N LEU A 269 -4.95 6.26 -52.05
CA LEU A 269 -6.37 6.43 -52.34
C LEU A 269 -7.17 6.28 -51.03
N PRO A 270 -8.07 7.23 -50.72
CA PRO A 270 -9.05 7.01 -49.67
C PRO A 270 -9.89 5.78 -50.00
N VAL A 271 -10.11 4.90 -49.01
CA VAL A 271 -11.05 3.79 -49.13
C VAL A 271 -12.45 4.40 -49.20
N PHE A 272 -12.90 4.78 -50.39
CA PHE A 272 -14.31 5.06 -50.63
C PHE A 272 -15.05 3.74 -50.46
N LYS A 273 -15.64 3.51 -49.28
CA LYS A 273 -16.79 2.61 -49.17
C LYS A 273 -17.92 3.22 -50.00
N GLN A 274 -17.92 2.95 -51.30
CA GLN A 274 -19.04 3.24 -52.18
C GLN A 274 -20.20 2.33 -51.78
N ASN A 275 -20.91 2.69 -50.71
CA ASN A 275 -22.35 2.55 -50.71
C ASN A 275 -22.91 3.76 -51.47
N SER A 276 -22.57 3.85 -52.75
CA SER A 276 -23.28 4.71 -53.69
C SER A 276 -24.62 4.02 -53.95
N THR A 277 -25.53 4.11 -52.98
CA THR A 277 -26.95 4.14 -53.36
C THR A 277 -27.07 5.39 -54.22
N LYS A 278 -27.21 5.21 -55.55
CA LYS A 278 -27.59 6.28 -56.47
C LYS A 278 -28.76 7.02 -55.83
N ARG A 279 -28.48 8.18 -55.22
CA ARG A 279 -29.55 9.08 -54.79
C ARG A 279 -30.13 9.64 -56.09
N THR A 280 -31.23 9.04 -56.54
CA THR A 280 -32.13 9.70 -57.46
C THR A 280 -32.44 11.08 -56.87
N PRO A 281 -32.27 12.17 -57.63
CA PRO A 281 -32.64 13.48 -57.16
C PRO A 281 -34.14 13.44 -56.87
N LYS A 282 -34.51 13.41 -55.59
CA LYS A 282 -35.89 13.68 -55.21
C LYS A 282 -36.16 15.09 -55.70
N LYS A 283 -36.99 15.23 -56.74
CA LYS A 283 -37.67 16.49 -57.02
C LYS A 283 -38.48 16.82 -55.77
N THR A 284 -37.90 17.62 -54.89
CA THR A 284 -38.63 18.23 -53.78
C THR A 284 -39.66 19.14 -54.43
N LYS A 285 -40.93 18.73 -54.42
CA LYS A 285 -42.03 19.69 -54.55
C LYS A 285 -41.83 20.69 -53.42
N LEU A 286 -41.48 21.93 -53.77
CA LEU A 286 -41.58 23.06 -52.86
C LEU A 286 -43.08 23.19 -52.54
N LEU A 287 -43.46 22.71 -51.37
CA LEU A 287 -44.76 23.01 -50.77
C LEU A 287 -44.68 24.46 -50.32
N ASP A 288 -45.54 25.33 -50.88
CA ASP A 288 -45.82 26.64 -50.31
C ASP A 288 -46.53 26.41 -48.97
N VAL A 289 -45.71 26.31 -47.91
CA VAL A 289 -46.22 26.30 -46.54
C VAL A 289 -46.38 27.77 -46.15
N PRO A 290 -47.60 28.26 -45.89
CA PRO A 290 -47.79 29.63 -45.45
C PRO A 290 -46.99 29.86 -44.16
N PHE A 291 -46.24 30.96 -44.13
CA PHE A 291 -45.47 31.35 -42.97
C PHE A 291 -46.43 31.64 -41.79
N ALA A 292 -46.54 30.69 -40.87
CA ALA A 292 -47.33 30.83 -39.65
C ALA A 292 -46.41 31.23 -38.48
N LYS A 293 -46.68 32.39 -37.89
CA LYS A 293 -45.99 32.83 -36.67
C LYS A 293 -46.56 32.05 -35.48
N VAL A 294 -45.85 31.02 -35.03
CA VAL A 294 -46.19 30.28 -33.81
C VAL A 294 -45.73 31.08 -32.59
N GLY A 295 -46.59 31.23 -31.58
CA GLY A 295 -46.23 31.88 -30.32
C GLY A 295 -45.16 31.08 -29.57
N THR A 296 -44.15 31.76 -29.04
CA THR A 296 -43.12 31.11 -28.21
C THR A 296 -43.60 31.01 -26.76
N LEU A 297 -43.69 29.79 -26.23
CA LEU A 297 -44.06 29.53 -24.83
C LEU A 297 -42.80 29.37 -23.98
N PHE A 298 -42.53 30.30 -23.08
CA PHE A 298 -41.41 30.23 -22.13
C PHE A 298 -41.94 29.94 -20.71
N THR A 299 -42.18 28.66 -20.42
CA THR A 299 -42.70 28.17 -19.14
C THR A 299 -41.67 27.32 -18.39
N SER A 300 -41.92 27.01 -17.11
CA SER A 300 -41.10 26.05 -16.35
C SER A 300 -41.03 24.68 -17.01
N LYS A 301 -42.09 24.25 -17.71
CA LYS A 301 -42.09 23.00 -18.50
C LYS A 301 -41.07 23.07 -19.64
N THR A 302 -41.02 24.18 -20.39
CA THR A 302 -40.04 24.34 -21.47
C THR A 302 -38.60 24.45 -20.95
N LYS A 303 -38.39 25.01 -19.75
CA LYS A 303 -37.09 24.97 -19.06
C LYS A 303 -36.66 23.53 -18.73
N GLN A 304 -37.57 22.71 -18.20
CA GLN A 304 -37.29 21.30 -17.92
C GLN A 304 -37.01 20.50 -19.20
N HIS A 305 -37.73 20.77 -20.29
CA HIS A 305 -37.45 20.17 -21.59
C HIS A 305 -36.06 20.57 -22.12
N ALA A 306 -35.66 21.83 -21.98
CA ALA A 306 -34.33 22.29 -22.37
C ALA A 306 -33.23 21.59 -21.54
N LEU A 307 -33.41 21.47 -20.22
CA LEU A 307 -32.49 20.76 -19.35
C LEU A 307 -32.35 19.27 -19.74
N ARG A 308 -33.48 18.58 -19.94
CA ARG A 308 -33.50 17.19 -20.42
C ARG A 308 -32.84 17.05 -21.79
N SER A 309 -32.97 18.05 -22.66
CA SER A 309 -32.30 18.07 -23.97
C SER A 309 -30.79 18.14 -23.82
N PHE A 310 -30.26 19.05 -22.98
CA PHE A 310 -28.82 19.12 -22.72
C PHE A 310 -28.28 17.83 -22.14
N VAL A 311 -28.95 17.28 -21.10
CA VAL A 311 -28.57 15.98 -20.51
C VAL A 311 -28.60 14.89 -21.55
N LYS A 312 -29.65 14.81 -22.40
CA LYS A 312 -29.75 13.80 -23.46
C LYS A 312 -28.62 13.94 -24.48
N ILE A 313 -28.26 15.16 -24.90
CA ILE A 313 -27.18 15.40 -25.86
C ILE A 313 -25.84 14.99 -25.27
N ASP A 314 -25.57 15.38 -24.02
CA ASP A 314 -24.34 15.02 -23.31
C ASP A 314 -24.26 13.52 -23.07
N PHE A 315 -25.37 12.89 -22.68
CA PHE A 315 -25.44 11.44 -22.49
C PHE A 315 -25.20 10.68 -23.81
N ILE A 316 -25.84 11.08 -24.90
CA ILE A 316 -25.58 10.49 -26.23
C ILE A 316 -24.11 10.68 -26.61
N TYR A 317 -23.54 11.86 -26.33
CA TYR A 317 -22.13 12.12 -26.61
C TYR A 317 -21.24 11.20 -25.79
N LEU A 318 -21.37 11.21 -24.46
CA LEU A 318 -20.56 10.43 -23.52
C LEU A 318 -20.68 8.92 -23.74
N PHE A 319 -21.89 8.38 -23.79
CA PHE A 319 -22.13 6.93 -23.86
C PHE A 319 -21.92 6.33 -25.25
N LYS A 320 -21.91 7.15 -26.30
CA LYS A 320 -21.42 6.73 -27.62
C LYS A 320 -19.96 7.14 -27.84
N SER A 321 -19.33 7.79 -26.86
CA SER A 321 -17.95 8.25 -27.00
C SER A 321 -17.00 7.06 -26.88
N ILE A 322 -15.99 7.11 -27.74
CA ILE A 322 -14.86 6.20 -27.72
C ILE A 322 -14.11 6.26 -26.37
N PRO A 323 -13.78 7.47 -25.85
CA PRO A 323 -13.08 7.56 -24.57
C PRO A 323 -13.82 6.84 -23.45
N LEU A 324 -15.15 6.82 -23.43
CA LEU A 324 -15.88 6.13 -22.35
C LEU A 324 -15.66 4.63 -22.41
N ILE A 325 -15.81 4.02 -23.59
CA ILE A 325 -15.59 2.58 -23.77
C ILE A 325 -14.15 2.22 -23.41
N SER A 326 -13.18 3.00 -23.88
CA SER A 326 -11.76 2.81 -23.57
C SER A 326 -11.47 2.92 -22.06
N VAL A 327 -12.01 3.95 -21.41
CA VAL A 327 -11.83 4.17 -19.97
C VAL A 327 -12.50 3.07 -19.17
N SER A 328 -13.74 2.69 -19.50
CA SER A 328 -14.45 1.61 -18.81
C SER A 328 -13.72 0.27 -18.96
N ALA A 329 -13.20 -0.05 -20.14
CA ALA A 329 -12.41 -1.26 -20.35
C ALA A 329 -11.10 -1.23 -19.57
N LEU A 330 -10.40 -0.10 -19.54
CA LEU A 330 -9.19 0.07 -18.73
C LEU A 330 -9.48 -0.05 -17.23
N LEU A 331 -10.59 0.53 -16.79
CA LEU A 331 -10.99 0.56 -15.39
C LEU A 331 -11.31 -0.86 -14.90
N LEU A 332 -12.18 -1.58 -15.63
CA LEU A 332 -12.51 -2.98 -15.34
C LEU A 332 -11.24 -3.83 -15.37
N PHE A 333 -10.41 -3.66 -16.40
CA PHE A 333 -9.18 -4.43 -16.48
C PHE A 333 -8.23 -4.17 -15.30
N TYR A 334 -7.98 -2.90 -14.96
CA TYR A 334 -7.06 -2.55 -13.88
C TYR A 334 -7.58 -2.98 -12.52
N VAL A 335 -8.83 -2.65 -12.19
CA VAL A 335 -9.45 -3.01 -10.91
C VAL A 335 -9.64 -4.52 -10.80
N GLY A 336 -10.05 -5.19 -11.87
CA GLY A 336 -10.18 -6.65 -11.91
C GLY A 336 -8.83 -7.38 -11.73
N VAL A 337 -7.72 -6.84 -12.23
CA VAL A 337 -6.38 -7.40 -11.95
C VAL A 337 -5.98 -7.24 -10.49
N GLU A 338 -6.25 -6.08 -9.88
CA GLU A 338 -5.98 -5.85 -8.45
C GLU A 338 -6.88 -6.75 -7.59
N MET A 339 -8.16 -6.91 -7.94
CA MET A 339 -9.08 -7.85 -7.26
C MET A 339 -8.60 -9.29 -7.37
N TYR A 340 -8.18 -9.72 -8.57
CA TYR A 340 -7.60 -11.05 -8.76
C TYR A 340 -6.34 -11.22 -7.90
N GLY A 341 -5.45 -10.23 -7.85
CA GLY A 341 -4.24 -10.27 -7.05
C GLY A 341 -4.52 -10.39 -5.55
N ASP A 342 -5.48 -9.61 -5.03
CA ASP A 342 -5.91 -9.64 -3.63
C ASP A 342 -6.59 -10.97 -3.26
N ILE A 343 -7.26 -11.63 -4.20
CA ILE A 343 -7.87 -12.95 -3.98
C ILE A 343 -6.83 -14.07 -4.09
N ASP A 344 -5.97 -14.05 -5.12
CA ASP A 344 -5.09 -15.18 -5.43
C ASP A 344 -3.91 -15.29 -4.47
N MET A 345 -3.39 -14.16 -3.95
CA MET A 345 -2.28 -14.07 -2.99
C MET A 345 -0.95 -14.79 -3.37
N GLY A 346 -0.90 -15.46 -4.52
CA GLY A 346 0.28 -16.08 -5.11
C GLY A 346 0.58 -17.49 -4.59
N ILE A 347 1.86 -17.91 -4.70
CA ILE A 347 2.24 -19.32 -4.52
C ILE A 347 2.47 -19.76 -3.06
N ARG A 348 2.58 -18.83 -2.12
CA ARG A 348 2.82 -19.16 -0.69
C ARG A 348 1.51 -19.20 0.08
N LEU A 349 0.78 -18.08 0.04
CA LEU A 349 -0.44 -17.84 0.81
C LEU A 349 -1.66 -18.43 0.08
N PRO A 350 -2.72 -18.84 0.81
CA PRO A 350 -3.90 -19.41 0.20
C PRO A 350 -4.70 -18.29 -0.45
N GLN A 351 -5.63 -18.68 -1.31
CA GLN A 351 -6.59 -17.71 -1.84
C GLN A 351 -7.41 -17.13 -0.69
N GLN A 352 -7.81 -15.86 -0.79
CA GLN A 352 -8.77 -15.24 0.12
C GLN A 352 -10.19 -15.50 -0.37
N TYR A 353 -11.15 -15.59 0.54
CA TYR A 353 -12.55 -15.50 0.13
C TYR A 353 -12.80 -14.14 -0.53
N ALA A 354 -13.52 -14.15 -1.67
CA ALA A 354 -13.94 -12.94 -2.37
C ALA A 354 -15.06 -12.23 -1.59
N SER A 355 -14.78 -11.75 -0.37
CA SER A 355 -15.75 -11.07 0.48
C SER A 355 -16.06 -9.67 -0.05
N SER A 356 -17.24 -9.14 0.28
CA SER A 356 -17.62 -7.77 -0.08
C SER A 356 -16.65 -6.74 0.52
N GLY A 357 -16.13 -6.99 1.72
CA GLY A 357 -15.13 -6.16 2.39
C GLY A 357 -13.80 -6.07 1.62
N LEU A 358 -13.26 -7.23 1.20
CA LEU A 358 -12.03 -7.30 0.40
C LEU A 358 -12.18 -6.54 -0.92
N LEU A 359 -13.22 -6.86 -1.69
CA LEU A 359 -13.42 -6.28 -3.02
C LEU A 359 -13.66 -4.76 -2.97
N VAL A 360 -14.39 -4.28 -1.96
CA VAL A 360 -14.63 -2.85 -1.82
C VAL A 360 -13.37 -2.11 -1.35
N LYS A 361 -12.54 -2.72 -0.50
CA LYS A 361 -11.22 -2.17 -0.17
C LYS A 361 -10.40 -1.95 -1.44
N THR A 362 -10.30 -2.97 -2.31
CA THR A 362 -9.61 -2.88 -3.60
C THR A 362 -10.18 -1.75 -4.48
N ILE A 363 -11.51 -1.63 -4.58
CA ILE A 363 -12.17 -0.54 -5.32
C ILE A 363 -11.80 0.82 -4.74
N ASN A 364 -11.92 1.01 -3.42
CA ASN A 364 -11.66 2.29 -2.77
C ASN A 364 -10.20 2.75 -2.95
N GLU A 365 -9.25 1.81 -2.92
CA GLU A 365 -7.82 2.11 -3.08
C GLU A 365 -7.45 2.50 -4.52
N THR A 366 -8.16 1.98 -5.52
CA THR A 366 -7.80 2.10 -6.95
C THR A 366 -8.71 3.07 -7.73
N PHE A 367 -10.04 2.92 -7.59
CA PHE A 367 -11.05 3.60 -8.41
C PHE A 367 -11.02 5.12 -8.24
N TYR A 368 -10.84 5.64 -7.02
CA TYR A 368 -10.91 7.08 -6.78
C TYR A 368 -9.91 7.88 -7.63
N PHE A 369 -8.64 7.43 -7.65
CA PHE A 369 -7.57 8.12 -8.35
C PHE A 369 -7.81 8.14 -9.86
N ILE A 370 -8.13 6.98 -10.44
CA ILE A 370 -8.40 6.84 -11.87
C ILE A 370 -9.68 7.60 -12.24
N GLY A 371 -10.74 7.45 -11.44
CA GLY A 371 -12.01 8.15 -11.60
C GLY A 371 -11.85 9.67 -11.61
N ALA A 372 -10.97 10.22 -10.76
CA ALA A 372 -10.72 11.66 -10.72
C ALA A 372 -10.03 12.16 -12.00
N LEU A 373 -9.08 11.40 -12.55
CA LEU A 373 -8.43 11.72 -13.82
C LEU A 373 -9.42 11.67 -14.99
N VAL A 374 -10.31 10.67 -14.98
CA VAL A 374 -11.40 10.52 -15.95
C VAL A 374 -12.36 11.72 -15.87
N VAL A 375 -12.71 12.15 -14.67
CA VAL A 375 -13.55 13.33 -14.43
C VAL A 375 -12.89 14.60 -14.96
N VAL A 376 -11.57 14.78 -14.82
CA VAL A 376 -10.84 15.92 -15.42
C VAL A 376 -11.03 15.97 -16.94
N TYR A 377 -10.83 14.83 -17.60
CA TYR A 377 -10.95 14.73 -19.04
C TYR A 377 -12.38 15.00 -19.53
N PHE A 378 -13.37 14.23 -19.03
CA PHE A 378 -14.74 14.32 -19.52
C PHE A 378 -15.40 15.66 -19.18
N THR A 379 -15.10 16.23 -18.01
CA THR A 379 -15.66 17.53 -17.63
C THR A 379 -15.18 18.63 -18.58
N ASN A 380 -13.87 18.66 -18.88
CA ASN A 380 -13.32 19.65 -19.82
C ASN A 380 -13.84 19.42 -21.24
N ASP A 381 -13.93 18.16 -21.68
CA ASP A 381 -14.33 17.86 -23.05
C ASP A 381 -15.82 18.14 -23.31
N VAL A 382 -16.71 17.70 -22.42
CA VAL A 382 -18.16 17.96 -22.52
C VAL A 382 -18.43 19.46 -22.51
N PHE A 383 -17.78 20.21 -21.61
CA PHE A 383 -17.99 21.65 -21.49
C PHE A 383 -17.59 22.42 -22.76
N TRP A 384 -16.43 22.09 -23.34
CA TRP A 384 -15.89 22.81 -24.51
C TRP A 384 -16.32 22.22 -25.86
N ARG A 385 -17.09 21.13 -25.88
CA ARG A 385 -17.54 20.42 -27.11
C ARG A 385 -18.16 21.35 -28.16
N ALA A 386 -19.09 22.22 -27.74
CA ALA A 386 -19.79 23.11 -28.67
C ALA A 386 -18.85 24.14 -29.30
N ASN A 387 -17.82 24.58 -28.57
CA ASN A 387 -16.79 25.48 -29.10
C ASN A 387 -15.88 24.75 -30.08
N ALA A 388 -15.45 23.53 -29.74
CA ALA A 388 -14.58 22.72 -30.61
C ALA A 388 -15.27 22.32 -31.93
N SER A 389 -16.58 22.15 -31.92
CA SER A 389 -17.39 21.82 -33.11
C SER A 389 -17.93 23.04 -33.88
N GLY A 390 -17.64 24.27 -33.41
CA GLY A 390 -18.16 25.50 -34.01
C GLY A 390 -19.67 25.73 -33.80
N PHE A 391 -20.34 24.90 -33.00
CA PHE A 391 -21.78 24.96 -32.75
C PHE A 391 -22.18 25.91 -31.60
N SER A 392 -21.20 26.46 -30.88
CA SER A 392 -21.46 27.26 -29.69
C SER A 392 -22.28 28.52 -29.93
N ILE A 393 -22.16 29.15 -31.11
CA ILE A 393 -22.95 30.33 -31.46
C ILE A 393 -24.45 29.97 -31.48
N ILE A 394 -24.80 28.85 -32.12
CA ILE A 394 -26.19 28.37 -32.21
C ILE A 394 -26.69 27.96 -30.82
N GLN A 395 -25.87 27.27 -30.04
CA GLN A 395 -26.25 26.86 -28.70
C GLN A 395 -26.48 28.07 -27.77
N ASN A 396 -25.59 29.06 -27.81
CA ASN A 396 -25.61 30.22 -26.93
C ASN A 396 -26.74 31.21 -27.24
N THR A 397 -27.31 31.18 -28.46
CA THR A 397 -28.46 32.02 -28.85
C THR A 397 -29.81 31.42 -28.44
N THR A 398 -29.84 30.17 -27.94
CA THR A 398 -31.07 29.57 -27.41
C THR A 398 -31.51 30.24 -26.09
N TYR A 399 -32.83 30.41 -25.89
CA TYR A 399 -33.37 31.12 -24.72
C TYR A 399 -32.93 30.52 -23.37
N TYR A 400 -32.90 29.18 -23.26
CA TYR A 400 -32.50 28.47 -22.05
C TYR A 400 -31.02 28.04 -22.04
N ALA A 401 -30.14 28.71 -22.80
CA ALA A 401 -28.70 28.38 -22.84
C ALA A 401 -28.02 28.38 -21.45
N LYS A 402 -28.53 29.14 -20.48
CA LYS A 402 -28.02 29.19 -19.10
C LYS A 402 -28.19 27.87 -18.34
N GLU A 403 -29.20 27.07 -18.69
CA GLU A 403 -29.46 25.76 -18.06
C GLU A 403 -28.43 24.69 -18.47
N ARG A 404 -27.58 25.00 -19.46
CA ARG A 404 -26.52 24.12 -19.94
C ARG A 404 -25.60 23.64 -18.82
N LEU A 405 -25.18 24.52 -17.91
CA LEU A 405 -24.25 24.16 -16.84
C LEU A 405 -24.86 23.10 -15.90
N LEU A 406 -26.15 23.25 -15.58
CA LEU A 406 -26.89 22.25 -14.79
C LEU A 406 -27.04 20.94 -15.57
N GLY A 407 -27.26 21.01 -16.88
CA GLY A 407 -27.27 19.83 -17.75
C GLY A 407 -25.94 19.08 -17.76
N HIS A 408 -24.82 19.79 -17.85
CA HIS A 408 -23.48 19.21 -17.73
C HIS A 408 -23.26 18.59 -16.35
N ALA A 409 -23.66 19.27 -15.27
CA ALA A 409 -23.53 18.75 -13.90
C ALA A 409 -24.29 17.43 -13.71
N ILE A 410 -25.56 17.36 -14.13
CA ILE A 410 -26.36 16.13 -14.06
C ILE A 410 -25.70 15.02 -14.90
N SER A 411 -25.21 15.34 -16.09
CA SER A 411 -24.55 14.37 -16.97
C SER A 411 -23.28 13.82 -16.36
N MET A 412 -22.50 14.65 -15.67
CA MET A 412 -21.29 14.21 -14.97
C MET A 412 -21.60 13.33 -13.76
N VAL A 413 -22.63 13.67 -12.97
CA VAL A 413 -23.08 12.83 -11.85
C VAL A 413 -23.52 11.46 -12.36
N LEU A 414 -24.32 11.41 -13.44
CA LEU A 414 -24.74 10.15 -14.05
C LEU A 414 -23.57 9.33 -14.60
N LEU A 415 -22.56 9.99 -15.17
CA LEU A 415 -21.35 9.30 -15.61
C LEU A 415 -20.60 8.66 -14.43
N ILE A 416 -20.43 9.37 -13.32
CA ILE A 416 -19.74 8.84 -12.14
C ILE A 416 -20.54 7.69 -11.53
N ILE A 417 -21.87 7.81 -11.42
CA ILE A 417 -22.74 6.72 -10.96
C ILE A 417 -22.62 5.49 -11.86
N PHE A 418 -22.54 5.68 -13.19
CA PHE A 418 -22.32 4.59 -14.13
C PHE A 418 -20.97 3.90 -13.90
N LEU A 419 -19.88 4.66 -13.75
CA LEU A 419 -18.56 4.10 -13.48
C LEU A 419 -18.53 3.35 -12.14
N THR A 420 -19.13 3.89 -11.08
CA THR A 420 -19.28 3.19 -9.80
C THR A 420 -20.10 1.90 -9.95
N GLY A 421 -21.19 1.95 -10.71
CA GLY A 421 -22.01 0.77 -11.00
C GLY A 421 -21.24 -0.33 -11.74
N LEU A 422 -20.31 0.04 -12.63
CA LEU A 422 -19.41 -0.93 -13.26
C LEU A 422 -18.48 -1.60 -12.24
N MET A 423 -17.91 -0.85 -11.29
CA MET A 423 -17.04 -1.42 -10.25
C MET A 423 -17.79 -2.36 -9.30
N LEU A 424 -19.01 -2.00 -8.91
CA LEU A 424 -19.85 -2.85 -8.07
C LEU A 424 -20.30 -4.12 -8.82
N LEU A 425 -20.64 -3.98 -10.11
CA LEU A 425 -20.99 -5.13 -10.95
C LEU A 425 -19.80 -6.08 -11.09
N GLU A 426 -18.60 -5.55 -11.30
CA GLU A 426 -17.36 -6.33 -11.35
C GLU A 426 -17.11 -7.08 -10.03
N ALA A 427 -17.25 -6.39 -8.87
CA ALA A 427 -17.13 -7.04 -7.57
C ALA A 427 -18.10 -8.24 -7.44
N ILE A 428 -19.39 -8.04 -7.76
CA ILE A 428 -20.40 -9.10 -7.72
C ILE A 428 -20.04 -10.26 -8.66
N ILE A 429 -19.51 -9.97 -9.86
CA ILE A 429 -19.06 -11.00 -10.80
C ILE A 429 -17.90 -11.81 -10.20
N PHE A 430 -16.92 -11.15 -9.55
CA PHE A 430 -15.83 -11.85 -8.87
C PHE A 430 -16.34 -12.75 -7.74
N GLN A 431 -17.27 -12.28 -6.90
CA GLN A 431 -17.88 -13.11 -5.85
C GLN A 431 -18.56 -14.37 -6.42
N LEU A 432 -19.22 -14.25 -7.59
CA LEU A 432 -19.85 -15.38 -8.26
C LEU A 432 -18.82 -16.32 -8.92
N ILE A 433 -17.75 -15.79 -9.53
CA ILE A 433 -16.67 -16.58 -10.16
C ILE A 433 -15.90 -17.39 -9.12
N PHE A 434 -15.65 -16.81 -7.95
CA PHE A 434 -14.91 -17.42 -6.84
C PHE A 434 -15.82 -18.12 -5.81
N GLU A 435 -17.09 -18.39 -6.18
CA GLU A 435 -18.04 -19.19 -5.40
C GLU A 435 -18.31 -18.68 -3.95
N TYR A 436 -18.22 -17.36 -3.73
CA TYR A 436 -18.48 -16.72 -2.43
C TYR A 436 -19.63 -15.68 -2.50
N PRO A 437 -20.91 -16.10 -2.69
CA PRO A 437 -22.04 -15.20 -2.95
C PRO A 437 -22.62 -14.53 -1.68
N ILE A 438 -21.76 -14.02 -0.79
CA ILE A 438 -22.16 -13.25 0.40
C ILE A 438 -22.05 -11.76 0.09
N PHE A 439 -23.20 -11.10 -0.04
CA PHE A 439 -23.29 -9.69 -0.44
C PHE A 439 -23.53 -8.79 0.76
N ASP A 440 -22.54 -7.98 1.12
CA ASP A 440 -22.66 -6.94 2.13
C ASP A 440 -22.98 -5.59 1.47
N TRP A 441 -24.24 -5.16 1.57
CA TRP A 441 -24.69 -3.89 1.02
C TRP A 441 -24.15 -2.66 1.76
N GLN A 442 -23.77 -2.79 3.04
CA GLN A 442 -23.13 -1.73 3.80
C GLN A 442 -21.71 -1.49 3.29
N ALA A 443 -20.96 -2.55 2.98
CA ALA A 443 -19.67 -2.45 2.32
C ALA A 443 -19.79 -1.70 0.99
N TYR A 444 -20.71 -2.14 0.11
CA TYR A 444 -20.95 -1.50 -1.19
C TYR A 444 -21.44 -0.05 -1.11
N PHE A 445 -22.26 0.28 -0.10
CA PHE A 445 -22.66 1.66 0.14
C PHE A 445 -21.46 2.58 0.41
N GLY A 446 -20.41 2.06 1.06
CA GLY A 446 -19.17 2.81 1.25
C GLY A 446 -18.47 3.22 -0.04
N VAL A 447 -18.58 2.45 -1.14
CA VAL A 447 -18.05 2.86 -2.45
C VAL A 447 -18.70 4.17 -2.93
N PHE A 448 -20.00 4.35 -2.66
CA PHE A 448 -20.69 5.61 -2.97
C PHE A 448 -20.19 6.76 -2.12
N VAL A 449 -20.05 6.54 -0.81
CA VAL A 449 -19.59 7.57 0.13
C VAL A 449 -18.16 8.00 -0.18
N PHE A 450 -17.26 7.04 -0.37
CA PHE A 450 -15.81 7.28 -0.46
C PHE A 450 -15.29 7.58 -1.86
N ASN A 451 -16.01 7.21 -2.92
CA ASN A 451 -15.62 7.50 -4.30
C ASN A 451 -16.62 8.40 -5.02
N THR A 452 -17.89 7.99 -5.12
CA THR A 452 -18.89 8.69 -5.95
C THR A 452 -19.12 10.12 -5.49
N LEU A 453 -19.28 10.36 -4.18
CA LEU A 453 -19.53 11.69 -3.65
C LEU A 453 -18.31 12.64 -3.81
N PRO A 454 -17.07 12.26 -3.45
CA PRO A 454 -15.91 13.13 -3.68
C PRO A 454 -15.62 13.35 -5.17
N LEU A 455 -15.82 12.35 -6.04
CA LEU A 455 -15.71 12.53 -7.49
C LEU A 455 -16.76 13.51 -8.03
N THR A 456 -17.98 13.46 -7.48
CA THR A 456 -19.04 14.40 -7.82
C THR A 456 -18.68 15.82 -7.40
N LEU A 457 -18.20 15.99 -6.17
CA LEU A 457 -17.71 17.28 -5.68
C LEU A 457 -16.59 17.83 -6.57
N PHE A 458 -15.65 16.97 -6.96
CA PHE A 458 -14.56 17.33 -7.86
C PHE A 458 -15.09 17.75 -9.24
N ALA A 459 -16.00 16.98 -9.83
CA ALA A 459 -16.62 17.31 -11.12
C ALA A 459 -17.32 18.68 -11.11
N LEU A 460 -18.03 19.01 -10.02
CA LEU A 460 -18.68 20.31 -9.86
C LEU A 460 -17.67 21.46 -9.78
N LEU A 461 -16.58 21.27 -9.02
CA LEU A 461 -15.48 22.23 -8.98
C LEU A 461 -14.87 22.43 -10.37
N LEU A 462 -14.61 21.34 -11.11
CA LEU A 462 -14.06 21.43 -12.45
C LEU A 462 -15.01 22.12 -13.44
N LEU A 463 -16.32 21.87 -13.37
CA LEU A 463 -17.31 22.58 -14.17
C LEU A 463 -17.30 24.08 -13.89
N PHE A 464 -17.16 24.47 -12.62
CA PHE A 464 -16.99 25.86 -12.23
C PHE A 464 -15.72 26.47 -12.84
N ILE A 465 -14.58 25.80 -12.73
CA ILE A 465 -13.31 26.23 -13.34
C ILE A 465 -13.43 26.40 -14.86
N ASN A 466 -14.08 25.44 -15.54
CA ASN A 466 -14.30 25.52 -16.98
C ASN A 466 -15.21 26.69 -17.36
N ASN A 467 -16.21 27.02 -16.54
CA ASN A 467 -17.11 28.14 -16.77
C ASN A 467 -16.45 29.52 -16.60
N ILE A 468 -15.49 29.67 -15.68
CA ILE A 468 -14.78 30.94 -15.49
C ILE A 468 -13.61 31.13 -16.45
N SER A 469 -13.13 30.05 -17.07
CA SER A 469 -11.95 30.06 -17.93
C SER A 469 -12.23 30.63 -19.31
N LYS A 470 -11.25 31.37 -19.85
CA LYS A 470 -11.36 32.02 -21.19
C LYS A 470 -11.10 31.05 -22.35
N SER A 471 -10.35 29.96 -22.13
CA SER A 471 -10.00 28.98 -23.15
C SER A 471 -9.97 27.56 -22.62
N LYS A 472 -10.18 26.58 -23.51
CA LYS A 472 -10.14 25.14 -23.19
C LYS A 472 -8.82 24.74 -22.54
N SER A 473 -7.69 25.19 -23.09
CA SER A 473 -6.35 24.81 -22.61
C SER A 473 -6.03 25.37 -21.23
N VAL A 474 -6.44 26.61 -20.93
CA VAL A 474 -6.25 27.21 -19.59
C VAL A 474 -7.12 26.47 -18.57
N ALA A 475 -8.38 26.19 -18.93
CA ALA A 475 -9.28 25.43 -18.06
C ALA A 475 -8.71 24.04 -17.74
N LEU A 476 -8.18 23.35 -18.75
CA LEU A 476 -7.57 22.04 -18.60
C LEU A 476 -6.32 22.11 -17.71
N GLY A 477 -5.44 23.08 -17.94
CA GLY A 477 -4.23 23.28 -17.12
C GLY A 477 -4.54 23.52 -15.64
N ILE A 478 -5.52 24.38 -15.33
CA ILE A 478 -5.98 24.61 -13.96
C ILE A 478 -6.63 23.34 -13.38
N SER A 479 -7.41 22.61 -14.17
CA SER A 479 -8.05 21.36 -13.73
C SER A 479 -7.01 20.30 -13.34
N ILE A 480 -5.95 20.15 -14.14
CA ILE A 480 -4.83 19.25 -13.85
C ILE A 480 -4.07 19.71 -12.60
N LEU A 481 -3.83 21.01 -12.43
CA LEU A 481 -3.18 21.53 -11.24
C LEU A 481 -4.00 21.24 -9.97
N LEU A 482 -5.32 21.44 -10.01
CA LEU A 482 -6.21 21.12 -8.89
C LEU A 482 -6.23 19.62 -8.59
N PHE A 483 -6.25 18.77 -9.62
CA PHE A 483 -6.09 17.33 -9.45
C PHE A 483 -4.79 17.00 -8.70
N LEU A 484 -3.65 17.52 -9.16
CA LEU A 484 -2.35 17.28 -8.53
C LEU A 484 -2.32 17.77 -7.07
N LEU A 485 -2.82 18.97 -6.79
CA LEU A 485 -2.74 19.59 -5.47
C LEU A 485 -3.70 18.99 -4.43
N PHE A 486 -4.91 18.58 -4.84
CA PHE A 486 -5.97 18.20 -3.89
C PHE A 486 -6.35 16.72 -3.90
N VAL A 487 -6.18 16.01 -5.03
CA VAL A 487 -6.57 14.60 -5.17
C VAL A 487 -5.39 13.66 -4.88
N THR A 488 -4.19 14.02 -5.33
CA THR A 488 -3.01 13.15 -5.20
C THR A 488 -2.40 13.18 -3.78
N PRO A 489 -1.51 12.23 -3.43
CA PRO A 489 -0.81 12.23 -2.14
C PRO A 489 0.00 13.51 -1.86
N ILE A 490 0.32 14.31 -2.88
CA ILE A 490 0.99 15.62 -2.74
C ILE A 490 0.20 16.55 -1.80
N SER A 491 -1.13 16.42 -1.78
CA SER A 491 -2.01 17.20 -0.90
C SER A 491 -1.64 17.08 0.58
N LYS A 492 -1.20 15.90 1.04
CA LYS A 492 -0.80 15.67 2.44
C LYS A 492 0.45 16.46 2.84
N ASN A 493 1.34 16.73 1.89
CA ASN A 493 2.58 17.46 2.14
C ASN A 493 2.39 18.98 2.03
N MET A 494 1.43 19.44 1.22
CA MET A 494 1.18 20.88 1.01
C MET A 494 0.08 21.45 1.90
N ILE A 495 -0.91 20.63 2.28
CA ILE A 495 -2.08 21.05 3.07
C ILE A 495 -2.02 20.34 4.42
N THR A 496 -1.52 21.03 5.43
CA THR A 496 -1.37 20.50 6.79
C THR A 496 -2.72 20.13 7.41
N ASN A 497 -3.68 21.06 7.39
CA ASN A 497 -4.98 20.85 8.01
C ASN A 497 -5.83 19.83 7.20
N PRO A 498 -6.30 18.72 7.81
CA PRO A 498 -7.08 17.69 7.14
C PRO A 498 -8.45 18.13 6.60
N LEU A 499 -9.05 19.19 7.17
CA LEU A 499 -10.35 19.71 6.72
C LEU A 499 -10.29 20.21 5.28
N PHE A 500 -9.21 20.88 4.89
CA PHE A 500 -9.03 21.42 3.54
C PHE A 500 -8.60 20.36 2.52
N ARG A 501 -8.38 19.11 2.95
CA ARG A 501 -8.14 17.96 2.07
C ARG A 501 -9.45 17.27 1.65
N PHE A 502 -10.49 18.05 1.36
CA PHE A 502 -11.86 17.57 1.08
C PHE A 502 -12.04 16.86 -0.28
N LEU A 503 -11.01 16.85 -1.13
CA LEU A 503 -10.94 16.05 -2.37
C LEU A 503 -9.92 14.89 -2.26
N SER A 504 -9.51 14.52 -1.05
CA SER A 504 -8.70 13.32 -0.86
C SER A 504 -9.59 12.10 -0.65
N GLY A 505 -9.29 10.99 -1.34
CA GLY A 505 -10.02 9.74 -1.21
C GLY A 505 -9.82 9.07 0.14
N TYR A 506 -10.65 8.06 0.43
CA TYR A 506 -10.51 7.19 1.59
C TYR A 506 -9.63 5.97 1.25
N LYS A 507 -8.75 5.58 2.18
CA LYS A 507 -7.84 4.43 2.04
C LYS A 507 -7.88 3.50 3.26
N GLY A 508 -8.95 3.58 4.06
CA GLY A 508 -9.08 2.71 5.23
C GLY A 508 -9.62 1.33 4.84
N ALA A 509 -9.35 0.34 5.68
CA ALA A 509 -9.88 -1.00 5.54
C ALA A 509 -11.37 -1.07 5.91
N TYR A 510 -12.07 -2.04 5.33
CA TYR A 510 -13.36 -2.53 5.82
C TYR A 510 -13.09 -3.78 6.66
N SER A 511 -13.74 -3.92 7.81
CA SER A 511 -13.66 -5.12 8.65
C SER A 511 -15.05 -5.69 8.88
N ASP A 512 -15.19 -7.00 8.94
CA ASP A 512 -16.50 -7.63 9.14
C ASP A 512 -17.02 -7.43 10.58
N PHE A 513 -16.12 -7.14 11.53
CA PHE A 513 -16.48 -6.74 12.90
C PHE A 513 -17.19 -5.37 12.98
N ILE A 514 -16.71 -4.36 12.25
CA ILE A 514 -17.12 -2.94 12.47
C ILE A 514 -17.47 -2.16 11.19
N GLY A 515 -17.40 -2.81 10.03
CA GLY A 515 -17.42 -2.16 8.73
C GLY A 515 -16.31 -1.13 8.57
N TYR A 516 -16.69 0.12 8.27
CA TYR A 516 -15.77 1.26 8.14
C TYR A 516 -15.46 1.98 9.47
N GLY A 517 -16.08 1.55 10.57
CA GLY A 517 -15.87 2.10 11.90
C GLY A 517 -16.08 3.62 12.03
N ALA A 518 -15.28 4.24 12.89
CA ALA A 518 -15.38 5.66 13.24
C ALA A 518 -15.04 6.65 12.10
N TYR A 519 -14.56 6.17 10.94
CA TYR A 519 -14.09 7.04 9.86
C TYR A 519 -15.21 7.60 8.97
N VAL A 520 -16.39 6.99 8.97
CA VAL A 520 -17.49 7.36 8.05
C VAL A 520 -17.96 8.79 8.29
N MET A 521 -18.25 9.14 9.55
CA MET A 521 -18.82 10.45 9.89
C MET A 521 -17.84 11.61 9.67
N PRO A 522 -16.58 11.56 10.13
CA PRO A 522 -15.59 12.59 9.79
C PRO A 522 -15.41 12.75 8.28
N PHE A 523 -15.42 11.66 7.51
CA PHE A 523 -15.33 11.75 6.06
C PHE A 523 -16.53 12.50 5.46
N ILE A 524 -17.76 12.21 5.92
CA ILE A 524 -18.98 12.90 5.50
C ILE A 524 -18.95 14.38 5.88
N TYR A 525 -18.53 14.73 7.10
CA TYR A 525 -18.43 16.14 7.52
C TYR A 525 -17.43 16.91 6.66
N ARG A 526 -16.26 16.32 6.38
CA ARG A 526 -15.27 16.91 5.47
C ARG A 526 -15.81 17.08 4.05
N LEU A 527 -16.61 16.13 3.57
CA LEU A 527 -17.26 16.19 2.27
C LEU A 527 -18.32 17.30 2.22
N ILE A 528 -19.18 17.41 3.24
CA ILE A 528 -20.18 18.48 3.36
C ILE A 528 -19.50 19.85 3.39
N PHE A 529 -18.41 19.98 4.14
CA PHE A 529 -17.57 21.18 4.13
C PHE A 529 -17.08 21.52 2.73
N GLY A 530 -16.58 20.52 1.98
CA GLY A 530 -16.15 20.69 0.60
C GLY A 530 -17.27 21.16 -0.33
N PHE A 531 -18.47 20.56 -0.24
CA PHE A 531 -19.65 21.01 -1.01
C PHE A 531 -20.06 22.43 -0.66
N ALA A 532 -20.05 22.79 0.63
CA ALA A 532 -20.33 24.14 1.09
C ALA A 532 -19.31 25.15 0.58
N LEU A 533 -18.01 24.81 0.59
CA LEU A 533 -16.94 25.66 0.08
C LEU A 533 -17.05 25.89 -1.44
N VAL A 534 -17.28 24.84 -2.23
CA VAL A 534 -17.48 24.97 -3.68
C VAL A 534 -18.76 25.76 -3.99
N GLY A 535 -19.84 25.50 -3.24
CA GLY A 535 -21.10 26.24 -3.34
C GLY A 535 -20.93 27.73 -3.02
N LEU A 536 -20.16 28.05 -1.97
CA LEU A 536 -19.82 29.41 -1.57
C LEU A 536 -19.09 30.16 -2.68
N VAL A 537 -18.05 29.54 -3.26
CA VAL A 537 -17.28 30.14 -4.38
C VAL A 537 -18.18 30.36 -5.61
N CYS A 538 -19.07 29.41 -5.92
CA CYS A 538 -20.04 29.56 -7.01
C CYS A 538 -21.05 30.69 -6.77
N ALA A 539 -21.56 30.82 -5.54
CA ALA A 539 -22.50 31.88 -5.13
C ALA A 539 -21.84 33.27 -5.18
N LEU A 540 -20.60 33.39 -4.68
CA LEU A 540 -19.80 34.61 -4.75
C LEU A 540 -19.57 35.06 -6.21
N TYR A 541 -19.14 34.14 -7.07
CA TYR A 541 -18.97 34.43 -8.50
C TYR A 541 -20.28 34.91 -9.15
N SER A 542 -21.40 34.24 -8.82
CA SER A 542 -22.72 34.60 -9.36
C SER A 542 -23.21 35.97 -8.87
N LEU A 543 -22.91 36.35 -7.62
CA LEU A 543 -23.21 37.67 -7.07
C LEU A 543 -22.48 38.79 -7.82
N ILE A 544 -21.22 38.57 -8.21
CA ILE A 544 -20.40 39.53 -8.95
C ILE A 544 -20.89 39.68 -10.39
N LYS A 545 -21.29 38.58 -11.04
CA LYS A 545 -21.65 38.54 -12.47
C LYS A 545 -23.11 38.88 -12.78
N THR A 546 -24.04 38.67 -11.87
CA THR A 546 -25.48 38.76 -12.19
C THR A 546 -26.08 40.14 -11.89
N LYS A 547 -27.06 40.55 -12.71
CA LYS A 547 -27.92 41.74 -12.50
C LYS A 547 -29.27 41.41 -11.83
N VAL A 548 -29.45 40.17 -11.36
CA VAL A 548 -30.70 39.65 -10.76
C VAL A 548 -30.76 39.99 -9.27
N LYS A 549 -31.89 39.75 -8.59
CA LYS A 549 -32.06 39.95 -7.14
C LYS A 549 -30.92 39.30 -6.35
N LYS A 550 -30.02 40.14 -5.80
CA LYS A 550 -28.84 39.72 -5.03
C LYS A 550 -29.19 38.95 -3.76
N SER A 551 -30.40 39.12 -3.22
CA SER A 551 -30.86 38.47 -1.98
C SER A 551 -30.79 36.95 -2.01
N CYS A 552 -31.12 36.29 -3.13
CA CYS A 552 -31.07 34.83 -3.23
C CYS A 552 -29.63 34.30 -3.12
N PHE A 553 -28.65 35.00 -3.72
CA PHE A 553 -27.24 34.60 -3.64
C PHE A 553 -26.63 34.90 -2.27
N ILE A 554 -27.08 35.96 -1.60
CA ILE A 554 -26.68 36.27 -0.22
C ILE A 554 -27.20 35.18 0.73
N ILE A 555 -28.47 34.76 0.59
CA ILE A 555 -29.03 33.66 1.39
C ILE A 555 -28.23 32.38 1.14
N ALA A 556 -27.97 32.01 -0.11
CA ALA A 556 -27.18 30.83 -0.44
C ALA A 556 -25.75 30.89 0.15
N MET A 557 -25.12 32.07 0.13
CA MET A 557 -23.81 32.30 0.71
C MET A 557 -23.82 32.11 2.23
N VAL A 558 -24.79 32.72 2.93
CA VAL A 558 -24.95 32.55 4.38
C VAL A 558 -25.21 31.08 4.73
N SER A 559 -26.08 30.40 3.99
CA SER A 559 -26.32 28.96 4.18
C SER A 559 -25.04 28.13 3.99
N CYS A 560 -24.26 28.39 2.95
CA CYS A 560 -22.98 27.69 2.73
C CYS A 560 -21.98 27.96 3.85
N VAL A 561 -21.89 29.20 4.36
CA VAL A 561 -21.02 29.54 5.48
C VAL A 561 -21.47 28.83 6.76
N CYS A 562 -22.78 28.84 7.08
CA CYS A 562 -23.30 28.14 8.25
C CYS A 562 -23.05 26.62 8.16
N ILE A 563 -23.36 25.99 7.02
CA ILE A 563 -23.11 24.56 6.81
C ILE A 563 -21.62 24.25 6.89
N GLY A 564 -20.77 25.08 6.26
CA GLY A 564 -19.32 24.94 6.30
C GLY A 564 -18.75 25.08 7.71
N MET A 565 -19.25 26.03 8.51
CA MET A 565 -18.82 26.19 9.90
C MET A 565 -19.24 25.01 10.78
N VAL A 566 -20.49 24.56 10.67
CA VAL A 566 -20.98 23.41 11.45
C VAL A 566 -20.22 22.13 11.07
N SER A 567 -20.14 21.82 9.78
CA SER A 567 -19.41 20.63 9.31
C SER A 567 -17.91 20.70 9.57
N GLY A 568 -17.30 21.88 9.45
CA GLY A 568 -15.90 22.11 9.78
C GLY A 568 -15.61 21.93 11.27
N TYR A 569 -16.49 22.46 12.14
CA TYR A 569 -16.41 22.28 13.59
C TYR A 569 -16.56 20.80 13.96
N SER A 570 -17.60 20.12 13.45
CA SER A 570 -17.83 18.69 13.71
C SER A 570 -16.72 17.79 13.19
N PHE A 571 -16.02 18.18 12.11
CA PHE A 571 -14.86 17.44 11.62
C PHE A 571 -13.62 17.65 12.49
N LEU A 572 -13.39 18.88 12.96
CA LEU A 572 -12.22 19.24 13.76
C LEU A 572 -12.41 18.94 15.26
N ASP A 573 -13.56 18.42 15.66
CA ASP A 573 -13.79 17.97 17.02
C ASP A 573 -12.78 16.88 17.40
N GLY A 574 -12.06 17.08 18.50
CA GLY A 574 -10.95 16.21 18.91
C GLY A 574 -9.69 16.24 18.03
N TYR A 575 -9.58 17.13 17.03
CA TYR A 575 -8.38 17.20 16.17
C TYR A 575 -7.17 17.78 16.92
N ILE A 576 -6.06 17.03 16.90
CA ILE A 576 -4.78 17.42 17.48
C ILE A 576 -3.80 17.69 16.35
N SER A 577 -3.29 18.92 16.27
CA SER A 577 -2.32 19.30 15.23
C SER A 577 -0.94 18.70 15.54
N LYS A 578 -0.49 17.74 14.72
CA LYS A 578 0.88 17.21 14.79
C LYS A 578 1.80 18.05 13.90
N ASP A 579 2.65 18.86 14.54
CA ASP A 579 3.73 19.58 13.86
C ASP A 579 4.98 18.70 13.83
N LYS A 580 5.42 18.34 12.62
CA LYS A 580 6.60 17.47 12.41
C LYS A 580 7.88 18.13 12.92
N ASP A 581 8.00 19.44 12.77
CA ASP A 581 9.20 20.16 13.21
C ASP A 581 9.25 20.21 14.74
N ALA A 582 8.09 20.38 15.39
CA ALA A 582 7.99 20.31 16.84
C ALA A 582 8.31 18.90 17.39
N ASP A 583 7.84 17.84 16.74
CA ASP A 583 8.16 16.44 17.09
C ASP A 583 9.67 16.16 16.98
N ILE A 584 10.29 16.60 15.88
CA ILE A 584 11.75 16.50 15.70
C ILE A 584 12.47 17.26 16.83
N LEU A 585 12.05 18.48 17.15
CA LEU A 585 12.66 19.25 18.23
C LEU A 585 12.48 18.62 19.61
N ALA A 586 11.32 18.00 19.90
CA ALA A 586 11.07 17.27 21.12
C ALA A 586 12.01 16.06 21.26
N ARG A 587 12.21 15.31 20.17
CA ARG A 587 13.16 14.17 20.11
C ARG A 587 14.63 14.62 20.22
N VAL A 588 15.00 15.73 19.57
CA VAL A 588 16.32 16.37 19.76
C VAL A 588 16.54 16.72 21.23
N ALA A 589 15.54 17.31 21.88
CA ALA A 589 15.62 17.67 23.29
C ALA A 589 15.72 16.42 24.17
N TYR A 590 14.93 15.38 23.90
CA TYR A 590 14.99 14.10 24.58
C TYR A 590 16.41 13.51 24.55
N GLU A 591 17.02 13.41 23.37
CA GLU A 591 18.40 12.92 23.23
C GLU A 591 19.39 13.80 24.00
N LYS A 592 19.27 15.13 23.93
CA LYS A 592 20.23 16.01 24.61
C LYS A 592 20.13 15.95 26.13
N TYR A 593 18.93 15.84 26.68
CA TYR A 593 18.73 15.86 28.14
C TYR A 593 18.91 14.48 28.78
N TYR A 594 18.43 13.42 28.14
CA TYR A 594 18.29 12.12 28.80
C TYR A 594 19.29 11.07 28.36
N ARG A 595 20.12 11.32 27.34
CA ARG A 595 21.07 10.31 26.84
C ARG A 595 22.10 9.84 27.86
N ALA A 596 22.35 10.61 28.93
CA ALA A 596 23.16 10.15 30.06
C ALA A 596 22.58 8.91 30.76
N TYR A 597 21.25 8.75 30.78
CA TYR A 597 20.56 7.60 31.38
C TYR A 597 20.76 6.29 30.61
N GLN A 598 21.31 6.33 29.40
CA GLN A 598 21.58 5.14 28.59
C GLN A 598 22.50 4.13 29.30
N ASN A 599 23.45 4.61 30.11
CA ASN A 599 24.44 3.78 30.78
C ASN A 599 24.22 3.71 32.31
N LEU A 600 23.14 4.30 32.83
CA LEU A 600 22.84 4.28 34.26
C LEU A 600 21.98 3.06 34.60
N PRO A 601 22.21 2.39 35.75
CA PRO A 601 21.37 1.28 36.19
C PRO A 601 19.95 1.79 36.47
N GLN A 602 18.95 1.00 36.08
CA GLN A 602 17.52 1.33 36.23
C GLN A 602 16.79 0.15 36.88
N PRO A 603 15.74 0.40 37.69
CA PRO A 603 15.06 -0.68 38.38
C PRO A 603 14.37 -1.63 37.39
N THR A 604 14.34 -2.91 37.73
CA THR A 604 13.68 -3.95 36.94
C THR A 604 12.27 -4.21 37.49
N ILE A 605 11.28 -4.37 36.62
CA ILE A 605 9.90 -4.72 37.00
C ILE A 605 9.85 -6.22 37.30
N LYS A 606 9.30 -6.62 38.45
CA LYS A 606 9.15 -8.05 38.85
C LYS A 606 7.70 -8.51 39.01
N LYS A 607 6.79 -7.60 39.33
CA LYS A 607 5.37 -7.92 39.43
C LYS A 607 4.53 -6.78 38.85
N VAL A 608 3.52 -7.14 38.08
CA VAL A 608 2.51 -6.25 37.52
C VAL A 608 1.15 -6.72 38.02
N ASN A 609 0.46 -5.86 38.77
CA ASN A 609 -0.96 -6.01 39.04
C ASN A 609 -1.70 -4.90 38.30
N THR A 610 -2.67 -5.23 37.46
CA THR A 610 -3.34 -4.24 36.62
C THR A 610 -4.83 -4.51 36.40
N GLU A 611 -5.59 -3.42 36.36
CA GLU A 611 -6.99 -3.38 35.97
C GLU A 611 -7.09 -2.55 34.68
N ILE A 612 -7.74 -3.11 33.66
CA ILE A 612 -7.91 -2.50 32.35
C ILE A 612 -9.40 -2.38 32.06
N ASP A 613 -9.91 -1.15 32.03
CA ASP A 613 -11.32 -0.86 31.76
C ASP A 613 -11.48 -0.43 30.30
N LEU A 614 -12.07 -1.27 29.47
CA LEU A 614 -12.29 -1.01 28.04
C LEU A 614 -13.64 -0.33 27.79
N PHE A 615 -13.66 0.73 26.98
CA PHE A 615 -14.88 1.43 26.54
C PHE A 615 -14.96 1.44 25.00
N PRO A 616 -15.35 0.31 24.36
CA PRO A 616 -15.46 0.17 22.90
C PRO A 616 -16.26 1.27 22.21
N GLU A 617 -17.42 1.64 22.76
CA GLU A 617 -18.30 2.67 22.19
C GLU A 617 -17.68 4.07 22.19
N ASP A 618 -16.85 4.38 23.19
CA ASP A 618 -16.21 5.68 23.36
C ASP A 618 -14.79 5.75 22.76
N GLN A 619 -14.31 4.65 22.17
CA GLN A 619 -12.95 4.52 21.64
C GLN A 619 -11.87 4.87 22.69
N ALA A 620 -12.15 4.49 23.94
CA ALA A 620 -11.33 4.81 25.10
C ALA A 620 -11.05 3.59 25.96
N TYR A 621 -10.00 3.66 26.77
CA TYR A 621 -9.78 2.72 27.87
C TYR A 621 -8.97 3.38 28.99
N GLN A 622 -9.03 2.77 30.17
CA GLN A 622 -8.26 3.17 31.34
C GLN A 622 -7.40 2.02 31.82
N ILE A 623 -6.19 2.33 32.30
CA ILE A 623 -5.28 1.38 32.94
C ILE A 623 -5.00 1.87 34.35
N LYS A 624 -5.32 1.03 35.34
CA LYS A 624 -4.80 1.15 36.70
C LYS A 624 -3.76 0.06 36.89
N GLY A 625 -2.59 0.41 37.39
CA GLY A 625 -1.52 -0.54 37.53
C GLY A 625 -0.64 -0.28 38.74
N THR A 626 -0.05 -1.37 39.23
CA THR A 626 0.96 -1.34 40.27
C THR A 626 2.13 -2.21 39.85
N TYR A 627 3.33 -1.63 39.89
CA TYR A 627 4.59 -2.35 39.77
C TYR A 627 5.26 -2.58 41.11
N TRP A 628 5.89 -3.74 41.23
CA TRP A 628 6.99 -3.96 42.17
C TRP A 628 8.30 -3.95 41.41
N LEU A 629 9.14 -3.01 41.80
CA LEU A 629 10.44 -2.72 41.21
C LEU A 629 11.53 -3.26 42.10
N VAL A 630 12.57 -3.86 41.53
CA VAL A 630 13.74 -4.36 42.26
C VAL A 630 15.01 -3.86 41.60
N ASN A 631 15.97 -3.40 42.41
CA ASN A 631 17.31 -3.14 41.89
C ASN A 631 18.09 -4.45 41.77
N GLN A 632 18.21 -4.97 40.55
CA GLN A 632 18.99 -6.17 40.24
C GLN A 632 20.46 -5.88 39.87
N HIS A 633 20.87 -4.62 39.82
CA HIS A 633 22.23 -4.25 39.48
C HIS A 633 23.17 -4.41 40.68
N GLU A 634 24.47 -4.46 40.42
CA GLU A 634 25.52 -4.54 41.45
C GLU A 634 25.78 -3.19 42.16
N HIS A 635 25.15 -2.11 41.68
CA HIS A 635 25.30 -0.76 42.19
C HIS A 635 23.96 -0.19 42.65
N ALA A 636 23.99 0.70 43.64
CA ALA A 636 22.79 1.42 44.07
C ALA A 636 22.31 2.38 42.97
N ILE A 637 21.01 2.60 42.90
CA ILE A 637 20.39 3.53 41.93
C ILE A 637 20.04 4.81 42.67
N ASP A 638 20.58 5.94 42.20
CA ASP A 638 20.35 7.26 42.78
C ASP A 638 19.31 8.08 42.01
N SER A 639 19.10 7.77 40.73
CA SER A 639 18.13 8.45 39.88
C SER A 639 17.41 7.49 38.94
N ILE A 640 16.12 7.73 38.74
CA ILE A 640 15.25 6.92 37.89
C ILE A 640 14.68 7.82 36.80
N LEU A 641 14.78 7.39 35.54
CA LEU A 641 14.05 8.00 34.44
C LEU A 641 12.79 7.18 34.18
N ILE A 642 11.63 7.82 34.21
CA ILE A 642 10.34 7.20 33.87
C ILE A 642 9.77 7.88 32.64
N SER A 643 9.26 7.08 31.70
CA SER A 643 8.53 7.55 30.53
C SER A 643 7.14 6.91 30.47
N VAL A 644 6.13 7.72 30.21
CA VAL A 644 4.77 7.37 29.83
C VAL A 644 4.54 7.87 28.42
N PRO A 645 3.89 7.11 27.52
CA PRO A 645 3.59 7.58 26.17
C PRO A 645 2.78 8.88 26.19
N GLU A 646 3.15 9.85 25.34
CA GLU A 646 2.54 11.20 25.34
C GLU A 646 1.06 11.22 24.97
N ASP A 647 0.56 10.20 24.27
CA ASP A 647 -0.85 10.09 23.89
C ASP A 647 -1.77 9.70 25.08
N PHE A 648 -1.22 9.46 26.28
CA PHE A 648 -1.97 9.07 27.48
C PHE A 648 -2.11 10.24 28.46
N GLU A 649 -3.31 10.37 29.03
CA GLU A 649 -3.54 11.25 30.16
C GLU A 649 -3.09 10.57 31.45
N ILE A 650 -2.17 11.22 32.18
CA ILE A 650 -1.71 10.76 33.50
C ILE A 650 -2.70 11.27 34.56
N GLN A 651 -3.55 10.38 35.07
CA GLN A 651 -4.48 10.71 36.16
C GLN A 651 -3.81 10.53 37.54
N ALA A 652 -2.93 9.54 37.65
CA ALA A 652 -2.05 9.37 38.82
C ALA A 652 -0.76 8.67 38.39
N LEU A 653 0.38 9.12 38.92
CA LEU A 653 1.66 8.44 38.78
C LEU A 653 2.48 8.67 40.06
N LEU A 654 2.62 7.62 40.86
CA LEU A 654 3.11 7.68 42.24
C LEU A 654 4.24 6.67 42.40
N PHE A 655 5.46 7.18 42.60
CA PHE A 655 6.61 6.37 42.97
C PHE A 655 6.77 6.36 44.49
N SER A 656 6.74 5.18 45.11
CA SER A 656 6.88 5.00 46.55
C SER A 656 8.10 4.14 46.86
N TYR A 657 8.97 4.64 47.72
CA TYR A 657 10.13 3.91 48.22
C TYR A 657 10.35 4.28 49.69
N LYS A 658 10.34 3.26 50.57
CA LYS A 658 10.35 3.43 52.03
C LYS A 658 9.23 4.40 52.48
N ASN A 659 9.59 5.51 53.13
CA ASN A 659 8.63 6.51 53.64
C ASN A 659 8.43 7.68 52.67
N ASP A 660 9.13 7.71 51.54
CA ASP A 660 9.00 8.75 50.53
C ASP A 660 8.01 8.31 49.44
N THR A 661 7.09 9.22 49.07
CA THR A 661 6.23 9.07 47.91
C THR A 661 6.35 10.32 47.04
N ILE A 662 6.62 10.12 45.75
CA ILE A 662 6.86 11.16 44.77
C ILE A 662 5.74 11.06 43.73
N THR A 663 4.98 12.14 43.60
CA THR A 663 3.95 12.27 42.55
C THR A 663 4.59 12.87 41.30
N LEU A 664 4.29 12.28 40.15
CA LEU A 664 4.77 12.69 38.84
C LEU A 664 3.59 13.13 37.99
N ASP A 665 3.77 14.21 37.24
CA ASP A 665 2.72 14.83 36.41
C ASP A 665 3.14 14.96 34.94
N ARG A 666 4.36 14.56 34.57
CA ARG A 666 4.90 14.67 33.21
C ARG A 666 5.11 13.30 32.57
N ALA A 667 4.90 13.24 31.26
CA ALA A 667 5.16 12.07 30.42
C ALA A 667 6.57 11.54 30.58
N ILE A 668 7.58 12.41 30.65
CA ILE A 668 8.96 12.03 30.98
C ILE A 668 9.35 12.73 32.27
N SER A 669 9.75 11.94 33.27
CA SER A 669 10.07 12.42 34.60
C SER A 669 11.38 11.80 35.11
N GLU A 670 12.28 12.65 35.57
CA GLU A 670 13.47 12.25 36.31
C GLU A 670 13.17 12.28 37.81
N ILE A 671 13.52 11.19 38.51
CA ILE A 671 13.28 11.02 39.94
C ILE A 671 14.64 10.92 40.64
N PRO A 672 15.16 12.01 41.22
CA PRO A 672 16.30 11.93 42.13
C PRO A 672 15.85 11.31 43.45
N LEU A 673 16.50 10.23 43.87
CA LEU A 673 16.16 9.51 45.10
C LEU A 673 16.90 10.12 46.29
N LYS A 674 16.17 10.51 47.34
CA LYS A 674 16.77 11.00 48.61
C LYS A 674 17.62 9.93 49.27
N GLN A 675 17.22 8.68 49.14
CA GLN A 675 17.98 7.50 49.52
C GLN A 675 18.13 6.62 48.29
N ALA A 676 19.36 6.22 47.99
CA ALA A 676 19.61 5.31 46.88
C ALA A 676 18.84 3.99 47.05
N LEU A 677 18.27 3.48 45.96
CA LEU A 677 17.67 2.15 45.92
C LEU A 677 18.79 1.11 45.97
N GLN A 678 18.96 0.47 47.13
CA GLN A 678 20.06 -0.46 47.37
C GLN A 678 19.89 -1.73 46.53
N VAL A 679 20.97 -2.46 46.33
CA VAL A 679 20.98 -3.74 45.62
C VAL A 679 19.98 -4.70 46.29
N GLN A 680 19.10 -5.32 45.51
CA GLN A 680 17.97 -6.16 45.93
C GLN A 680 16.88 -5.46 46.77
N ASP A 681 16.96 -4.14 46.99
CA ASP A 681 15.88 -3.39 47.61
C ASP A 681 14.73 -3.17 46.61
N SER A 682 13.54 -2.94 47.13
CA SER A 682 12.30 -2.88 46.34
C SER A 682 11.58 -1.54 46.47
N ALA A 683 10.98 -1.10 45.37
CA ALA A 683 10.15 0.09 45.29
C ALA A 683 8.82 -0.23 44.60
N LYS A 684 7.85 0.68 44.71
CA LYS A 684 6.52 0.51 44.14
C LYS A 684 6.20 1.70 43.23
N LEU A 685 5.64 1.41 42.05
CA LEU A 685 5.05 2.44 41.18
C LEU A 685 3.55 2.15 41.06
N THR A 686 2.70 3.12 41.42
CA THR A 686 1.25 3.05 41.17
C THR A 686 0.91 4.05 40.08
N PHE A 687 0.13 3.65 39.08
CA PHE A 687 -0.27 4.52 37.99
C PHE A 687 -1.74 4.34 37.59
N HIS A 688 -2.33 5.42 37.13
CA HIS A 688 -3.64 5.47 36.51
C HIS A 688 -3.54 6.32 35.24
N LEU A 689 -3.75 5.67 34.10
CA LEU A 689 -3.62 6.25 32.77
C LEU A 689 -4.94 6.13 32.02
N ALA A 690 -5.31 7.16 31.27
CA ALA A 690 -6.46 7.13 30.38
C ALA A 690 -6.02 7.37 28.93
N TYR A 691 -6.63 6.63 28.01
CA TYR A 691 -6.39 6.75 26.58
C TYR A 691 -7.70 6.90 25.83
N LYS A 692 -7.70 7.79 24.83
CA LYS A 692 -8.78 7.94 23.87
C LYS A 692 -8.19 8.32 22.53
N TRP A 693 -8.74 7.77 21.45
CA TRP A 693 -8.37 8.19 20.09
C TRP A 693 -9.59 8.66 19.30
N GLU A 694 -9.35 9.53 18.33
CA GLU A 694 -10.37 10.13 17.49
C GLU A 694 -10.04 9.89 16.02
N ALA A 695 -11.04 9.53 15.21
CA ALA A 695 -10.83 9.16 13.81
C ALA A 695 -10.20 10.30 12.97
N VAL A 696 -10.43 11.57 13.33
CA VAL A 696 -9.82 12.72 12.64
C VAL A 696 -8.28 12.72 12.73
N ASN A 697 -7.72 12.15 13.80
CA ASN A 697 -6.27 12.06 14.03
C ASN A 697 -5.65 10.78 13.44
N GLY A 698 -6.48 9.80 13.07
CA GLY A 698 -6.04 8.44 12.75
C GLY A 698 -5.88 7.57 14.00
N HIS A 699 -5.83 6.25 13.81
CA HIS A 699 -5.56 5.29 14.90
C HIS A 699 -4.17 4.69 14.77
N ASN A 700 -3.63 4.20 15.88
CA ASN A 700 -2.47 3.31 15.88
C ASN A 700 -2.97 1.86 15.74
N PRO A 701 -2.57 1.10 14.70
CA PRO A 701 -3.04 -0.27 14.50
C PRO A 701 -2.72 -1.25 15.64
N PHE A 702 -1.80 -0.91 16.56
CA PHE A 702 -1.48 -1.72 17.74
C PHE A 702 -2.04 -1.16 19.06
N ASN A 703 -2.87 -0.11 19.01
CA ASN A 703 -3.48 0.51 20.20
C ASN A 703 -4.91 1.00 19.95
N ALA A 704 -5.65 0.35 19.06
CA ALA A 704 -6.98 0.81 18.67
C ALA A 704 -8.06 0.01 19.40
N ILE A 705 -8.72 0.67 20.35
CA ILE A 705 -10.01 0.22 20.88
C ILE A 705 -11.11 0.67 19.92
N VAL A 706 -11.86 -0.28 19.39
CA VAL A 706 -12.95 -0.11 18.43
C VAL A 706 -14.22 -0.74 18.95
N LYS A 707 -15.36 -0.41 18.34
CA LYS A 707 -16.67 -0.91 18.76
C LYS A 707 -16.77 -2.44 18.81
N ASP A 708 -16.02 -3.14 17.96
CA ASP A 708 -15.93 -4.60 17.95
C ASP A 708 -14.60 -5.05 17.31
N GLY A 709 -14.04 -6.18 17.73
CA GLY A 709 -12.76 -6.70 17.21
C GLY A 709 -11.51 -5.88 17.60
N SER A 710 -11.47 -5.36 18.83
CA SER A 710 -10.38 -4.53 19.36
C SER A 710 -9.11 -5.31 19.64
N PHE A 711 -7.94 -4.68 19.46
CA PHE A 711 -6.65 -5.24 19.84
C PHE A 711 -5.66 -4.16 20.28
N MET A 712 -4.97 -4.42 21.40
CA MET A 712 -3.90 -3.57 21.89
C MET A 712 -2.70 -4.41 22.29
N ARG A 713 -1.51 -4.01 21.81
CA ARG A 713 -0.21 -4.46 22.37
C ARG A 713 0.05 -3.71 23.68
N ILE A 714 -0.84 -3.91 24.64
CA ILE A 714 -1.08 -2.96 25.73
C ILE A 714 0.16 -2.73 26.61
N SER A 715 1.02 -3.74 26.80
CA SER A 715 2.24 -3.60 27.60
C SER A 715 3.22 -2.54 27.07
N ARG A 716 3.16 -2.18 25.78
CA ARG A 716 3.98 -1.10 25.19
C ARG A 716 3.59 0.29 25.69
N TYR A 717 2.38 0.43 26.24
CA TYR A 717 1.82 1.72 26.63
C TYR A 717 1.81 1.95 28.15
N TYR A 718 2.44 1.04 28.89
CA TYR A 718 2.64 1.20 30.31
C TYR A 718 3.89 2.05 30.60
N PRO A 719 4.06 2.58 31.84
CA PRO A 719 5.28 3.30 32.20
C PRO A 719 6.54 2.45 32.01
N GLN A 720 7.55 3.03 31.35
CA GLN A 720 8.85 2.42 31.07
C GLN A 720 9.96 3.12 31.87
N PHE A 721 11.04 2.39 32.16
CA PHE A 721 12.18 2.89 32.92
C PHE A 721 13.43 2.98 32.05
N GLY A 722 14.21 4.04 32.26
CA GLY A 722 15.46 4.29 31.56
C GLY A 722 15.31 5.02 30.23
N TYR A 723 16.44 5.10 29.52
CA TYR A 723 16.53 5.78 28.24
C TYR A 723 15.97 4.91 27.11
N ASP A 724 15.03 5.47 26.34
CA ASP A 724 14.40 4.83 25.20
C ASP A 724 15.10 5.25 23.91
N ALA A 725 15.93 4.34 23.38
CA ALA A 725 16.64 4.54 22.12
C ALA A 725 15.69 4.68 20.90
N SER A 726 14.42 4.26 21.00
CA SER A 726 13.45 4.42 19.91
C SER A 726 13.04 5.88 19.67
N GLN A 727 13.26 6.74 20.67
CA GLN A 727 13.06 8.19 20.55
C GLN A 727 14.19 8.89 19.80
N GLU A 728 15.30 8.21 19.52
CA GLU A 728 16.41 8.82 18.77
C GLU A 728 16.06 9.08 17.30
N ILE A 729 16.58 10.18 16.76
CA ILE A 729 16.45 10.55 15.35
C ILE A 729 17.39 9.68 14.53
N SER A 730 16.88 8.95 13.56
CA SER A 730 17.70 8.12 12.66
C SER A 730 18.29 8.89 11.47
N ASP A 731 17.69 10.02 11.08
CA ASP A 731 18.12 10.82 9.92
C ASP A 731 19.50 11.47 10.14
N LYS A 732 20.51 11.05 9.37
CA LYS A 732 21.90 11.51 9.50
C LYS A 732 22.05 13.03 9.27
N THR A 733 21.23 13.63 8.41
CA THR A 733 21.28 15.07 8.11
C THR A 733 20.78 15.87 9.30
N ILE A 734 19.64 15.47 9.87
CA ILE A 734 19.07 16.10 11.07
C ILE A 734 20.01 15.92 12.27
N ARG A 735 20.58 14.72 12.47
CA ARG A 735 21.55 14.46 13.55
C ARG A 735 22.78 15.38 13.46
N LYS A 736 23.33 15.56 12.25
CA LYS A 736 24.46 16.49 12.02
C LYS A 736 24.06 17.94 12.29
N GLN A 737 22.88 18.37 11.80
CA GLN A 737 22.36 19.72 12.02
C GLN A 737 22.20 20.05 13.51
N HIS A 738 21.76 19.07 14.32
CA HIS A 738 21.50 19.26 15.75
C HIS A 738 22.64 18.79 16.68
N ALA A 739 23.76 18.33 16.12
CA ALA A 739 24.94 17.82 16.82
C ALA A 739 24.64 16.69 17.83
N LEU A 740 23.86 15.69 17.40
CA LEU A 740 23.39 14.58 18.25
C LEU A 740 24.36 13.38 18.37
N GLY A 741 25.50 13.40 17.66
CA GLY A 741 26.39 12.23 17.56
C GLY A 741 25.76 11.07 16.78
N GLU A 742 26.35 9.87 16.85
CA GLU A 742 25.80 8.66 16.22
C GLU A 742 24.57 8.15 16.97
N ALA A 743 23.62 7.52 16.26
CA ALA A 743 22.48 6.88 16.90
C ALA A 743 22.91 5.61 17.63
N THR A 744 22.15 5.21 18.66
CA THR A 744 22.39 3.97 19.39
C THR A 744 22.26 2.78 18.45
N ALA A 745 23.38 2.08 18.24
CA ALA A 745 23.42 0.87 17.43
C ALA A 745 22.84 -0.32 18.19
N MET A 746 22.32 -1.31 17.45
CA MET A 746 22.00 -2.61 18.02
C MET A 746 23.27 -3.24 18.60
N LYS A 747 23.15 -3.93 19.73
CA LYS A 747 24.26 -4.67 20.33
C LYS A 747 24.78 -5.71 19.33
N PRO A 748 26.10 -5.76 19.06
CA PRO A 748 26.71 -6.83 18.26
C PRO A 748 26.46 -8.21 18.86
N PHE A 749 26.47 -9.25 18.03
CA PHE A 749 26.20 -10.62 18.47
C PHE A 749 27.24 -11.13 19.51
N ASP A 750 28.49 -10.66 19.41
CA ASP A 750 29.65 -11.00 20.26
C ASP A 750 29.83 -10.08 21.48
N ALA A 751 28.92 -9.13 21.72
CA ALA A 751 28.98 -8.24 22.87
C ALA A 751 28.95 -9.01 24.20
N VAL A 752 29.50 -8.43 25.27
CA VAL A 752 29.45 -9.05 26.61
C VAL A 752 28.00 -9.28 27.03
N LYS A 753 27.69 -10.46 27.57
CA LYS A 753 26.35 -10.78 28.07
C LYS A 753 26.09 -10.08 29.40
N THR A 754 24.90 -9.52 29.53
CA THR A 754 24.43 -8.94 30.79
C THR A 754 23.35 -9.85 31.35
N TYR A 755 23.49 -10.23 32.62
CA TYR A 755 22.53 -11.08 33.31
C TYR A 755 21.55 -10.19 34.07
N ILE A 756 20.32 -10.05 33.54
CA ILE A 756 19.22 -9.34 34.19
C ILE A 756 17.99 -10.24 34.09
N ASP A 757 17.36 -10.51 35.23
CA ASP A 757 16.10 -11.24 35.30
C ASP A 757 14.92 -10.25 35.26
N ASP A 758 14.48 -9.96 34.03
CA ASP A 758 13.37 -9.07 33.72
C ASP A 758 12.04 -9.78 33.48
N PHE A 759 11.90 -11.03 33.93
CA PHE A 759 10.63 -11.74 33.91
C PHE A 759 9.72 -11.27 35.04
N ILE A 760 8.42 -11.21 34.73
CA ILE A 760 7.37 -10.71 35.63
C ILE A 760 6.36 -11.80 36.01
N SER A 761 5.75 -11.59 37.17
CA SER A 761 4.42 -12.13 37.48
C SER A 761 3.35 -11.10 37.12
N LEU A 762 2.33 -11.53 36.39
CA LEU A 762 1.23 -10.71 35.86
C LEU A 762 -0.10 -11.16 36.47
N ASP A 763 -0.79 -10.22 37.11
CA ASP A 763 -2.19 -10.32 37.51
C ASP A 763 -2.96 -9.22 36.76
N MET A 764 -3.88 -9.63 35.88
CA MET A 764 -4.56 -8.75 34.94
C MET A 764 -6.07 -8.94 35.03
N GLN A 765 -6.78 -7.91 35.48
CA GLN A 765 -8.22 -7.82 35.36
C GLN A 765 -8.59 -6.96 34.14
N ILE A 766 -9.51 -7.44 33.32
CA ILE A 766 -10.02 -6.72 32.16
C ILE A 766 -11.54 -6.61 32.29
N SER A 767 -12.08 -5.41 32.12
CA SER A 767 -13.51 -5.18 32.02
C SER A 767 -13.88 -4.66 30.63
N THR A 768 -15.00 -5.14 30.08
CA THR A 768 -15.52 -4.73 28.76
C THR A 768 -17.05 -4.74 28.74
N ASP A 769 -17.65 -4.34 27.62
CA ASP A 769 -19.10 -4.29 27.45
C ASP A 769 -19.74 -5.69 27.55
N ASN A 770 -21.00 -5.76 28.01
CA ASN A 770 -21.70 -7.02 28.31
C ASN A 770 -21.86 -7.98 27.13
N ASN A 771 -21.82 -7.49 25.89
CA ASN A 771 -21.91 -8.28 24.67
C ASN A 771 -20.53 -8.74 24.15
N GLN A 772 -19.44 -8.37 24.82
CA GLN A 772 -18.08 -8.72 24.41
C GLN A 772 -17.39 -9.65 25.40
N ILE A 773 -16.45 -10.43 24.86
CA ILE A 773 -15.51 -11.24 25.61
C ILE A 773 -14.13 -10.59 25.48
N ALA A 774 -13.52 -10.28 26.62
CA ALA A 774 -12.16 -9.76 26.67
C ALA A 774 -11.17 -10.91 26.84
N VAL A 775 -10.15 -10.94 25.97
CA VAL A 775 -9.09 -11.94 25.99
C VAL A 775 -7.79 -11.29 26.41
N GLY A 776 -7.18 -11.83 27.46
CA GLY A 776 -5.94 -11.33 28.06
C GLY A 776 -4.79 -12.32 27.94
N THR A 777 -3.63 -11.92 28.44
CA THR A 777 -2.43 -12.77 28.49
C THR A 777 -2.41 -13.60 29.77
N GLY A 778 -2.19 -14.91 29.66
CA GLY A 778 -2.13 -15.85 30.78
C GLY A 778 -3.33 -16.79 30.86
N ALA A 779 -3.43 -17.51 31.99
CA ALA A 779 -4.55 -18.42 32.25
C ALA A 779 -5.73 -17.65 32.84
N LEU A 780 -6.93 -17.84 32.27
CA LEU A 780 -8.18 -17.30 32.83
C LEU A 780 -8.47 -17.94 34.18
N LYS A 781 -8.63 -17.11 35.23
CA LYS A 781 -8.89 -17.53 36.61
C LYS A 781 -10.31 -17.27 37.06
N LEU A 782 -10.84 -16.11 36.69
CA LEU A 782 -12.18 -15.68 37.11
C LEU A 782 -12.87 -14.98 35.95
N GLN A 783 -14.16 -15.25 35.78
CA GLN A 783 -15.04 -14.53 34.88
C GLN A 783 -16.33 -14.25 35.64
N TRP A 784 -16.79 -13.00 35.61
CA TRP A 784 -18.08 -12.63 36.17
C TRP A 784 -18.68 -11.46 35.39
N GLN A 785 -19.97 -11.23 35.62
CA GLN A 785 -20.68 -10.10 35.07
C GLN A 785 -21.16 -9.24 36.25
N ASP A 786 -20.94 -7.94 36.17
CA ASP A 786 -21.48 -6.97 37.12
C ASP A 786 -22.12 -5.81 36.36
N ALA A 787 -23.38 -5.52 36.71
CA ALA A 787 -24.26 -4.60 35.98
C ALA A 787 -24.25 -4.87 34.46
N ASN A 788 -23.74 -3.92 33.66
CA ASN A 788 -23.69 -3.99 32.20
C ASN A 788 -22.27 -4.27 31.66
N ARG A 789 -21.37 -4.85 32.47
CA ARG A 789 -19.99 -5.13 32.08
C ARG A 789 -19.57 -6.56 32.42
N ASN A 790 -18.72 -7.11 31.56
CA ASN A 790 -18.08 -8.40 31.78
C ASN A 790 -16.66 -8.19 32.30
N TYR A 791 -16.25 -9.02 33.26
CA TYR A 791 -14.95 -8.95 33.90
C TYR A 791 -14.22 -10.30 33.78
N TYR A 792 -12.92 -10.22 33.50
CA TYR A 792 -12.06 -11.37 33.28
C TYR A 792 -10.73 -11.15 34.02
N THR A 793 -10.31 -12.13 34.82
CA THR A 793 -9.01 -12.10 35.51
C THR A 793 -8.09 -13.16 34.91
N TYR A 794 -6.97 -12.71 34.37
CA TYR A 794 -5.90 -13.55 33.80
C TYR A 794 -4.66 -13.47 34.69
N GLN A 795 -3.98 -14.61 34.81
CA GLN A 795 -2.72 -14.69 35.56
C GLN A 795 -1.66 -15.42 34.75
N ALA A 796 -0.44 -14.88 34.75
CA ALA A 796 0.74 -15.53 34.20
C ALA A 796 1.94 -15.29 35.11
N ASP A 797 2.74 -16.32 35.36
CA ASP A 797 3.97 -16.22 36.13
C ASP A 797 5.16 -16.52 35.22
N ALA A 798 6.30 -15.88 35.50
CA ALA A 798 7.53 -16.06 34.74
C ALA A 798 7.33 -15.81 33.24
N ILE A 799 6.85 -14.63 32.88
CA ILE A 799 6.76 -14.18 31.48
C ILE A 799 7.65 -12.97 31.23
N PRO A 800 8.16 -12.75 30.00
CA PRO A 800 8.75 -11.47 29.63
C PRO A 800 7.71 -10.33 29.78
N PHE A 801 8.17 -9.07 29.85
CA PHE A 801 7.29 -7.88 29.91
C PHE A 801 6.52 -7.67 28.58
N ARG A 802 5.61 -8.59 28.27
CA ARG A 802 4.91 -8.70 26.99
C ARG A 802 3.54 -9.31 27.23
N PHE A 803 2.53 -8.46 27.16
CA PHE A 803 1.12 -8.86 27.28
C PHE A 803 0.25 -7.96 26.39
N ALA A 804 -0.84 -8.53 25.92
CA ALA A 804 -1.80 -7.90 25.01
C ALA A 804 -3.22 -8.24 25.42
N VAL A 805 -4.16 -7.46 24.89
CA VAL A 805 -5.59 -7.58 25.15
C VAL A 805 -6.36 -7.46 23.84
N SER A 806 -7.40 -8.27 23.67
CA SER A 806 -8.44 -8.07 22.66
C SER A 806 -9.84 -8.07 23.29
N SER A 807 -10.82 -7.53 22.57
CA SER A 807 -12.22 -7.54 22.99
C SER A 807 -13.13 -7.51 21.77
N ALA A 808 -14.06 -8.45 21.69
CA ALA A 808 -15.05 -8.51 20.62
C ALA A 808 -16.28 -9.34 21.01
N ALA A 809 -17.34 -9.28 20.19
CA ALA A 809 -18.49 -10.17 20.26
C ALA A 809 -18.16 -11.53 19.60
N TYR A 810 -17.34 -12.33 20.29
CA TYR A 810 -16.88 -13.63 19.78
C TYR A 810 -17.92 -14.75 19.92
N GLU A 811 -17.93 -15.65 18.94
CA GLU A 811 -18.32 -17.05 19.15
C GLU A 811 -17.10 -17.83 19.64
N VAL A 812 -17.33 -18.85 20.48
CA VAL A 812 -16.25 -19.61 21.12
C VAL A 812 -16.39 -21.10 20.85
N LYS A 813 -15.38 -21.68 20.20
CA LYS A 813 -15.26 -23.14 20.03
C LYS A 813 -14.18 -23.69 20.94
N LYS A 814 -14.49 -24.75 21.69
CA LYS A 814 -13.59 -25.37 22.67
C LYS A 814 -13.29 -26.82 22.30
N ALA A 815 -12.05 -27.24 22.51
CA ALA A 815 -11.62 -28.62 22.38
C ALA A 815 -10.62 -28.97 23.49
N GLN A 816 -10.70 -30.18 24.02
CA GLN A 816 -9.73 -30.69 24.98
C GLN A 816 -8.67 -31.53 24.25
N HIS A 817 -7.40 -31.34 24.60
CA HIS A 817 -6.29 -32.17 24.11
C HIS A 817 -5.33 -32.49 25.25
N ASN A 818 -5.32 -33.76 25.71
CA ASN A 818 -4.67 -34.15 26.96
C ASN A 818 -5.12 -33.24 28.12
N ASP A 819 -4.16 -32.63 28.84
CA ASP A 819 -4.43 -31.71 29.95
C ASP A 819 -4.56 -30.23 29.53
N VAL A 820 -4.56 -29.93 28.21
CA VAL A 820 -4.62 -28.57 27.68
C VAL A 820 -5.98 -28.31 27.02
N SER A 821 -6.65 -27.23 27.45
CA SER A 821 -7.87 -26.73 26.80
C SER A 821 -7.52 -25.79 25.64
N ILE A 822 -8.03 -26.07 24.44
CA ILE A 822 -7.88 -25.24 23.23
C ILE A 822 -9.18 -24.46 23.04
N GLU A 823 -9.10 -23.14 22.97
CA GLU A 823 -10.26 -22.28 22.72
C GLU A 823 -9.98 -21.37 21.51
N VAL A 824 -10.92 -21.30 20.57
CA VAL A 824 -10.87 -20.39 19.43
C VAL A 824 -12.04 -19.42 19.53
N LEU A 825 -11.73 -18.14 19.65
CA LEU A 825 -12.66 -17.02 19.71
C LEU A 825 -12.63 -16.31 18.35
N TYR A 826 -13.76 -16.31 17.65
CA TYR A 826 -13.85 -15.87 16.26
C TYR A 826 -15.15 -15.12 15.98
N HIS A 827 -15.17 -14.34 14.90
CA HIS A 827 -16.36 -13.65 14.43
C HIS A 827 -17.40 -14.66 13.91
N PRO A 828 -18.72 -14.48 14.17
CA PRO A 828 -19.73 -15.47 13.79
C PRO A 828 -19.74 -15.90 12.31
N LEU A 829 -19.28 -15.04 11.39
CA LEU A 829 -19.23 -15.35 9.95
C LEU A 829 -18.01 -16.19 9.54
N HIS A 830 -17.06 -16.43 10.45
CA HIS A 830 -15.71 -16.90 10.13
C HIS A 830 -15.42 -18.33 10.62
N GLU A 831 -16.44 -19.18 10.74
CA GLU A 831 -16.28 -20.54 11.27
C GLU A 831 -15.43 -21.47 10.39
N ASN A 832 -15.32 -21.19 9.08
CA ASN A 832 -14.79 -22.09 8.04
C ASN A 832 -13.47 -22.80 8.40
N ASN A 833 -12.58 -22.10 9.09
CA ASN A 833 -11.20 -22.54 9.36
C ASN A 833 -10.95 -22.94 10.83
N VAL A 834 -11.95 -22.80 11.70
CA VAL A 834 -11.81 -22.99 13.14
C VAL A 834 -11.44 -24.44 13.51
N ASP A 835 -12.10 -25.42 12.89
CA ASP A 835 -11.83 -26.84 13.16
C ASP A 835 -10.41 -27.24 12.75
N HIS A 836 -9.97 -26.77 11.59
CA HIS A 836 -8.62 -27.05 11.10
C HIS A 836 -7.55 -26.39 11.98
N LEU A 837 -7.81 -25.18 12.51
CA LEU A 837 -6.96 -24.51 13.48
C LEU A 837 -6.81 -25.32 14.78
N ILE A 838 -7.91 -25.87 15.29
CA ILE A 838 -7.90 -26.73 16.48
C ILE A 838 -7.07 -27.99 16.24
N GLU A 839 -7.31 -28.70 15.13
CA GLU A 839 -6.57 -29.93 14.83
C GLU A 839 -5.07 -29.66 14.60
N ASN A 840 -4.71 -28.58 13.92
CA ASN A 840 -3.32 -28.18 13.75
C ASN A 840 -2.64 -27.86 15.09
N THR A 841 -3.36 -27.20 16.00
CA THR A 841 -2.88 -26.91 17.34
C THR A 841 -2.59 -28.18 18.13
N LYS A 842 -3.45 -29.20 18.05
CA LYS A 842 -3.22 -30.51 18.70
C LYS A 842 -1.92 -31.15 18.22
N LEU A 843 -1.73 -31.20 16.90
CA LEU A 843 -0.51 -31.74 16.29
C LEU A 843 0.75 -30.96 16.72
N SER A 844 0.64 -29.64 16.78
CA SER A 844 1.72 -28.75 17.21
C SER A 844 2.10 -29.00 18.67
N LEU A 845 1.10 -29.11 19.56
CA LEU A 845 1.29 -29.44 20.96
C LEU A 845 1.95 -30.82 21.13
N ASP A 846 1.51 -31.84 20.39
CA ASP A 846 2.08 -33.20 20.48
C ASP A 846 3.56 -33.22 20.08
N TYR A 847 3.90 -32.57 18.96
CA TYR A 847 5.27 -32.52 18.47
C TYR A 847 6.19 -31.74 19.42
N CYS A 848 5.79 -30.52 19.81
CA CYS A 848 6.58 -29.67 20.69
C CYS A 848 6.72 -30.27 22.09
N THR A 849 5.66 -30.89 22.62
CA THR A 849 5.71 -31.56 23.93
C THR A 849 6.66 -32.75 23.90
N LYS A 850 6.61 -33.57 22.84
CA LYS A 850 7.50 -34.72 22.67
C LYS A 850 8.98 -34.33 22.61
N TYR A 851 9.32 -33.29 21.85
CA TYR A 851 10.72 -32.98 21.54
C TYR A 851 11.32 -31.85 22.40
N PHE A 852 10.53 -30.85 22.77
CA PHE A 852 11.02 -29.63 23.44
C PHE A 852 10.58 -29.52 24.90
N GLY A 853 9.52 -30.23 25.30
CA GLY A 853 9.08 -30.31 26.70
C GLY A 853 7.68 -29.79 26.95
N PRO A 854 7.18 -29.91 28.19
CA PRO A 854 5.78 -29.65 28.50
C PRO A 854 5.38 -28.21 28.18
N TYR A 855 4.14 -28.05 27.70
CA TYR A 855 3.53 -26.74 27.53
C TYR A 855 3.29 -26.08 28.90
N PRO A 856 3.69 -24.81 29.11
CA PRO A 856 3.66 -24.20 30.44
C PRO A 856 2.27 -23.73 30.95
N PHE A 857 1.23 -23.78 30.13
CA PHE A 857 -0.13 -23.32 30.51
C PHE A 857 -1.14 -24.47 30.46
N SER A 858 -2.26 -24.32 31.17
CA SER A 858 -3.39 -25.26 31.14
C SER A 858 -4.35 -25.04 29.97
N SER A 859 -4.18 -23.94 29.23
CA SER A 859 -5.02 -23.57 28.11
C SER A 859 -4.25 -22.77 27.06
N ILE A 860 -4.69 -22.88 25.82
CA ILE A 860 -4.28 -22.05 24.70
C ILE A 860 -5.52 -21.40 24.10
N GLN A 861 -5.48 -20.09 23.92
CA GLN A 861 -6.56 -19.32 23.31
C GLN A 861 -6.11 -18.72 21.97
N PHE A 862 -6.95 -18.81 20.95
CA PHE A 862 -6.84 -18.04 19.71
C PHE A 862 -7.92 -16.98 19.71
N ALA A 863 -7.56 -15.71 19.50
CA ALA A 863 -8.52 -14.62 19.40
C ALA A 863 -8.37 -13.92 18.05
N GLU A 864 -9.45 -13.92 17.28
CA GLU A 864 -9.54 -13.15 16.05
C GLU A 864 -9.59 -11.64 16.33
N VAL A 865 -8.95 -10.83 15.49
CA VAL A 865 -8.99 -9.36 15.61
C VAL A 865 -9.31 -8.69 14.28
N SER A 866 -9.95 -7.52 14.33
CA SER A 866 -10.41 -6.77 13.15
C SER A 866 -9.26 -6.33 12.23
N SER A 867 -9.55 -6.07 10.94
CA SER A 867 -8.58 -5.51 9.98
C SER A 867 -8.16 -4.06 10.25
N PHE A 868 -8.69 -3.43 11.31
CA PHE A 868 -8.12 -2.18 11.84
C PHE A 868 -6.77 -2.46 12.52
N THR A 869 -6.53 -3.70 12.95
CA THR A 869 -5.21 -4.16 13.38
C THR A 869 -4.38 -4.55 12.16
N GLN A 870 -3.26 -3.86 11.96
CA GLN A 870 -2.36 -4.06 10.82
C GLN A 870 -0.92 -4.23 11.29
N GLY A 871 -0.16 -5.05 10.55
CA GLY A 871 1.28 -5.25 10.77
C GLY A 871 1.69 -6.59 11.39
N PHE A 872 0.77 -7.55 11.53
CA PHE A 872 1.05 -8.98 11.70
C PHE A 872 -0.08 -9.83 11.12
N ALA A 873 0.19 -11.12 10.90
CA ALA A 873 -0.81 -12.13 10.52
C ALA A 873 -1.28 -12.93 11.75
N GLY A 874 -0.33 -13.37 12.56
CA GLY A 874 -0.50 -13.90 13.91
C GLY A 874 0.50 -13.26 14.87
N THR A 875 0.21 -13.31 16.17
CA THR A 875 1.20 -12.99 17.20
C THR A 875 0.92 -13.76 18.48
N ALA A 876 1.88 -14.57 18.90
CA ALA A 876 1.86 -15.26 20.18
C ALA A 876 2.20 -14.34 21.37
N TYR A 877 1.47 -14.56 22.47
CA TYR A 877 1.64 -14.02 23.81
C TYR A 877 1.47 -15.16 24.83
N PRO A 878 1.94 -15.03 26.08
CA PRO A 878 1.75 -16.09 27.07
C PRO A 878 0.30 -16.59 27.17
N GLY A 879 0.06 -17.87 26.82
CA GLY A 879 -1.28 -18.51 26.86
C GLY A 879 -2.25 -18.14 25.72
N VAL A 880 -1.93 -17.19 24.85
CA VAL A 880 -2.87 -16.67 23.83
C VAL A 880 -2.19 -16.26 22.53
N ILE A 881 -2.84 -16.51 21.40
CA ILE A 881 -2.43 -16.06 20.06
C ILE A 881 -3.52 -15.15 19.49
N PHE A 882 -3.14 -13.97 19.00
CA PHE A 882 -4.05 -13.07 18.30
C PHE A 882 -3.81 -13.17 16.79
N MET A 883 -4.87 -13.31 16.00
CA MET A 883 -4.79 -13.48 14.54
C MET A 883 -5.72 -12.51 13.82
N THR A 884 -5.26 -11.91 12.73
CA THR A 884 -6.08 -10.96 11.96
C THR A 884 -7.14 -11.69 11.12
N GLU A 885 -8.31 -11.07 10.97
CA GLU A 885 -9.44 -11.67 10.24
C GLU A 885 -9.08 -12.07 8.79
N HIS A 886 -8.21 -11.31 8.13
CA HIS A 886 -7.88 -11.47 6.71
C HIS A 886 -6.80 -12.54 6.44
N MET A 887 -6.10 -13.07 7.45
CA MET A 887 -5.00 -14.03 7.19
C MET A 887 -5.37 -15.48 7.48
N THR A 888 -6.09 -15.73 8.57
CA THR A 888 -6.39 -17.10 9.02
C THR A 888 -7.84 -17.46 8.74
N PHE A 889 -8.75 -16.58 9.12
CA PHE A 889 -10.18 -16.84 9.14
C PHE A 889 -10.85 -16.69 7.76
N HIS A 890 -10.36 -15.73 6.95
CA HIS A 890 -10.80 -15.53 5.57
C HIS A 890 -9.99 -16.27 4.48
N ALA A 891 -9.08 -17.16 4.87
CA ALA A 891 -8.34 -17.99 3.92
C ALA A 891 -9.24 -19.09 3.32
N ASN A 892 -9.31 -19.17 2.01
CA ASN A 892 -9.93 -20.27 1.28
C ASN A 892 -8.91 -21.41 1.05
N LEU A 893 -8.88 -22.35 1.99
CA LEU A 893 -7.99 -23.52 1.91
C LEU A 893 -8.42 -24.57 0.88
N ALA A 894 -9.67 -24.53 0.40
CA ALA A 894 -10.18 -25.45 -0.62
C ALA A 894 -9.71 -25.09 -2.05
N GLY A 895 -8.95 -24.00 -2.22
CA GLY A 895 -8.43 -23.54 -3.49
C GLY A 895 -7.41 -24.48 -4.15
N ASN A 896 -7.07 -24.18 -5.41
CA ASN A 896 -6.35 -25.07 -6.35
C ASN A 896 -4.88 -25.42 -5.99
N HIS A 897 -4.33 -24.96 -4.86
CA HIS A 897 -2.89 -25.03 -4.57
C HIS A 897 -2.50 -25.81 -3.31
N ASN A 898 -3.44 -26.44 -2.58
CA ASN A 898 -3.16 -27.18 -1.34
C ASN A 898 -2.22 -26.40 -0.38
N GLN A 899 -2.50 -25.11 -0.20
CA GLN A 899 -1.75 -24.21 0.68
C GLN A 899 -2.43 -24.20 2.04
N ASP A 900 -1.98 -25.09 2.92
CA ASP A 900 -2.43 -25.11 4.31
C ASP A 900 -1.70 -24.03 5.12
N VAL A 901 -2.18 -22.78 4.99
CA VAL A 901 -1.60 -21.64 5.71
C VAL A 901 -2.02 -21.57 7.16
N ILE A 902 -3.06 -22.30 7.54
CA ILE A 902 -3.34 -22.50 8.96
C ILE A 902 -2.19 -23.32 9.58
N ASN A 903 -1.66 -24.34 8.91
CA ASN A 903 -0.46 -25.01 9.41
C ASN A 903 0.78 -24.11 9.41
N GLU A 904 1.00 -23.33 8.34
CA GLU A 904 2.11 -22.36 8.27
C GLU A 904 2.04 -21.37 9.44
N LEU A 905 0.86 -20.78 9.69
CA LEU A 905 0.72 -19.71 10.66
C LEU A 905 0.49 -20.23 12.08
N ALA A 906 -0.46 -21.15 12.28
CA ALA A 906 -0.77 -21.65 13.62
C ALA A 906 0.36 -22.50 14.20
N GLY A 907 0.97 -23.40 13.41
CA GLY A 907 2.12 -24.19 13.86
C GLY A 907 3.31 -23.30 14.24
N HIS A 908 3.56 -22.24 13.47
CA HIS A 908 4.57 -21.23 13.76
C HIS A 908 4.28 -20.45 15.04
N GLU A 909 3.06 -19.92 15.20
CA GLU A 909 2.67 -19.16 16.39
C GLU A 909 2.64 -20.03 17.65
N VAL A 910 2.23 -21.30 17.55
CA VAL A 910 2.30 -22.26 18.67
C VAL A 910 3.75 -22.58 19.04
N ALA A 911 4.66 -22.67 18.06
CA ALA A 911 6.08 -22.89 18.34
C ALA A 911 6.70 -21.76 19.18
N HIS A 912 6.21 -20.52 19.06
CA HIS A 912 6.69 -19.39 19.87
C HIS A 912 6.48 -19.56 21.38
N PHE A 913 5.61 -20.46 21.84
CA PHE A 913 5.52 -20.78 23.27
C PHE A 913 6.78 -21.45 23.83
N TRP A 914 7.57 -22.11 22.99
CA TRP A 914 8.93 -22.55 23.31
C TRP A 914 9.96 -21.51 22.87
N TRP A 915 9.73 -20.84 21.73
CA TRP A 915 10.67 -19.90 21.11
C TRP A 915 10.24 -18.43 21.25
N GLY A 916 10.63 -17.78 22.36
CA GLY A 916 10.61 -16.32 22.50
C GLY A 916 9.47 -15.70 23.31
N THR A 917 8.37 -16.41 23.54
CA THR A 917 7.19 -15.84 24.23
C THR A 917 7.14 -16.15 25.73
N ASN A 918 7.50 -17.37 26.14
CA ASN A 918 7.37 -17.82 27.54
C ASN A 918 8.65 -18.44 28.12
N GLN A 919 9.22 -19.42 27.44
CA GLN A 919 10.30 -20.22 28.03
C GLN A 919 11.65 -19.52 27.90
N ILE A 920 11.99 -19.06 26.69
CA ILE A 920 13.20 -18.26 26.44
C ILE A 920 12.83 -16.82 26.09
N ASN A 921 13.66 -15.88 26.53
CA ASN A 921 13.65 -14.49 26.09
C ASN A 921 15.06 -14.15 25.59
N PRO A 922 15.32 -14.20 24.27
CA PRO A 922 16.63 -13.89 23.72
C PRO A 922 17.15 -12.52 24.14
N ASP A 923 18.47 -12.39 24.30
CA ASP A 923 19.07 -11.06 24.51
C ASP A 923 18.85 -10.19 23.27
N TYR A 924 18.49 -8.92 23.46
CA TYR A 924 18.17 -8.00 22.37
C TYR A 924 19.47 -7.47 21.72
N ARG A 925 20.01 -8.28 20.81
CA ARG A 925 21.25 -8.06 20.05
C ARG A 925 21.15 -8.71 18.67
N GLU A 926 22.12 -8.46 17.78
CA GLU A 926 22.21 -9.20 16.52
C GLU A 926 22.08 -10.72 16.73
N GLY A 927 21.24 -11.38 15.92
CA GLY A 927 20.96 -12.81 16.03
C GLY A 927 19.74 -13.18 16.87
N TYR A 928 19.13 -12.24 17.61
CA TYR A 928 17.97 -12.56 18.45
C TYR A 928 16.78 -13.12 17.66
N ALA A 929 16.56 -12.63 16.43
CA ALA A 929 15.47 -13.07 15.57
C ALA A 929 15.68 -14.50 15.02
N MET A 930 16.92 -14.99 14.97
CA MET A 930 17.20 -16.40 14.63
C MET A 930 16.61 -17.32 15.70
N LEU A 931 16.77 -16.96 16.98
CA LEU A 931 16.29 -17.77 18.10
C LEU A 931 14.75 -17.78 18.22
N THR A 932 14.06 -16.76 17.72
CA THR A 932 12.59 -16.72 17.72
C THR A 932 12.02 -17.25 16.40
N GLU A 933 12.37 -16.63 15.29
CA GLU A 933 11.72 -16.88 13.99
C GLU A 933 12.27 -18.13 13.30
N SER A 934 13.60 -18.34 13.28
CA SER A 934 14.15 -19.50 12.57
C SER A 934 13.77 -20.83 13.24
N LEU A 935 13.70 -20.85 14.58
CA LEU A 935 13.26 -22.03 15.33
C LEU A 935 11.76 -22.30 15.17
N ALA A 936 10.94 -21.25 15.13
CA ALA A 936 9.51 -21.37 14.81
C ALA A 936 9.31 -21.92 13.39
N MET A 937 10.03 -21.36 12.39
CA MET A 937 10.01 -21.86 11.01
C MET A 937 10.49 -23.31 10.90
N TYR A 938 11.53 -23.71 11.62
CA TYR A 938 11.97 -25.11 11.64
C TYR A 938 10.87 -26.03 12.18
N THR A 939 10.25 -25.63 13.29
CA THR A 939 9.17 -26.39 13.92
C THR A 939 7.99 -26.55 12.97
N GLU A 940 7.58 -25.45 12.32
CA GLU A 940 6.57 -25.44 11.26
C GLU A 940 6.90 -26.42 10.12
N MET A 941 8.13 -26.42 9.62
CA MET A 941 8.56 -27.35 8.55
C MET A 941 8.47 -28.82 9.00
N MET A 942 8.80 -29.13 10.26
CA MET A 942 8.69 -30.50 10.79
C MET A 942 7.23 -30.93 10.99
N LEU A 943 6.36 -30.02 11.43
CA LEU A 943 4.91 -30.25 11.48
C LEU A 943 4.34 -30.52 10.08
N TYR A 944 4.72 -29.68 9.11
CA TYR A 944 4.35 -29.86 7.71
C TYR A 944 4.84 -31.20 7.15
N LYS A 945 6.07 -31.62 7.48
CA LYS A 945 6.59 -32.94 7.13
C LYS A 945 5.78 -34.08 7.74
N ASN A 946 5.31 -33.96 8.99
CA ASN A 946 4.50 -34.99 9.63
C ASN A 946 3.11 -35.11 9.01
N MET A 947 2.50 -33.99 8.62
CA MET A 947 1.17 -33.97 8.00
C MET A 947 1.19 -34.41 6.54
N TYR A 948 2.15 -33.92 5.75
CA TYR A 948 2.14 -34.02 4.29
C TYR A 948 3.32 -34.81 3.70
N GLY A 949 4.26 -35.24 4.54
CA GLY A 949 5.45 -35.99 4.14
C GLY A 949 6.63 -35.10 3.72
N LYS A 950 7.81 -35.71 3.68
CA LYS A 950 9.09 -35.04 3.38
C LYS A 950 9.11 -34.33 2.02
N ALA A 951 8.54 -34.95 0.99
CA ALA A 951 8.53 -34.36 -0.36
C ALA A 951 7.81 -33.01 -0.38
N LYS A 952 6.66 -32.91 0.30
CA LYS A 952 5.88 -31.67 0.40
C LYS A 952 6.56 -30.61 1.26
N MET A 953 7.21 -30.99 2.35
CA MET A 953 8.05 -30.05 3.10
C MET A 953 9.20 -29.51 2.23
N LEU A 954 9.87 -30.34 1.42
CA LEU A 954 10.95 -29.86 0.54
C LEU A 954 10.45 -28.90 -0.55
N GLU A 955 9.23 -29.07 -1.05
CA GLU A 955 8.58 -28.08 -1.92
C GLU A 955 8.44 -26.72 -1.22
N ARG A 956 8.07 -26.71 0.07
CA ARG A 956 7.97 -25.48 0.89
C ARG A 956 9.34 -24.85 1.18
N VAL A 957 10.34 -25.65 1.52
CA VAL A 957 11.72 -25.18 1.69
C VAL A 957 12.24 -24.55 0.39
N ALA A 958 11.87 -25.09 -0.78
CA ALA A 958 12.22 -24.48 -2.06
C ALA A 958 11.59 -23.09 -2.26
N ILE A 959 10.37 -22.85 -1.76
CA ILE A 959 9.75 -21.52 -1.76
C ILE A 959 10.56 -20.55 -0.88
N HIS A 960 10.92 -20.94 0.35
CA HIS A 960 11.78 -20.12 1.21
C HIS A 960 13.15 -19.86 0.60
N LYS A 961 13.75 -20.88 -0.04
CA LYS A 961 14.97 -20.69 -0.81
C LYS A 961 14.79 -19.64 -1.89
N GLN A 962 13.66 -19.66 -2.60
CA GLN A 962 13.37 -18.65 -3.61
C GLN A 962 13.20 -17.24 -3.01
N ILE A 963 12.62 -17.11 -1.81
CA ILE A 963 12.49 -15.82 -1.09
C ILE A 963 13.87 -15.30 -0.74
N TYR A 964 14.68 -16.15 -0.11
CA TYR A 964 16.05 -15.82 0.26
C TYR A 964 16.88 -15.40 -0.96
N GLU A 965 16.84 -16.17 -2.04
CA GLU A 965 17.58 -15.87 -3.28
C GLU A 965 17.10 -14.60 -3.97
N ALA A 966 15.80 -14.27 -3.88
CA ALA A 966 15.25 -13.04 -4.45
C ALA A 966 15.65 -11.79 -3.66
N GLU A 967 15.88 -11.90 -2.35
CA GLU A 967 16.18 -10.75 -1.48
C GLU A 967 17.67 -10.57 -1.17
N LYS A 968 18.46 -11.66 -1.13
CA LYS A 968 19.89 -11.61 -0.71
C LYS A 968 20.76 -10.68 -1.54
N GLY A 969 20.41 -10.42 -2.80
CA GLY A 969 21.15 -9.54 -3.70
C GLY A 969 20.86 -8.05 -3.48
N PHE A 970 19.95 -7.70 -2.57
CA PHE A 970 19.49 -6.35 -2.29
C PHE A 970 19.90 -5.84 -0.90
N THR A 971 20.66 -6.64 -0.16
CA THR A 971 21.21 -6.33 1.16
C THR A 971 22.64 -6.85 1.25
N ASP A 972 23.42 -6.38 2.22
CA ASP A 972 24.74 -6.95 2.50
C ASP A 972 24.65 -8.44 2.84
N ASP A 973 25.72 -9.19 2.55
CA ASP A 973 25.80 -10.61 2.88
C ASP A 973 25.89 -10.78 4.41
N LEU A 974 24.77 -11.16 4.99
CA LEU A 974 24.58 -11.23 6.43
C LEU A 974 24.47 -12.67 6.90
N SER A 975 25.30 -12.99 7.88
CA SER A 975 25.26 -14.25 8.63
C SER A 975 23.90 -14.44 9.31
N LEU A 976 23.45 -15.69 9.38
CA LEU A 976 22.25 -16.08 10.13
C LEU A 976 22.43 -15.77 11.64
N LEU A 977 23.66 -15.81 12.15
CA LEU A 977 23.98 -15.43 13.54
C LEU A 977 23.74 -13.95 13.83
N LYS A 978 23.63 -13.12 12.79
CA LYS A 978 23.33 -11.70 12.87
C LYS A 978 21.91 -11.36 12.45
N ALA A 979 21.05 -12.37 12.24
CA ALA A 979 19.69 -12.15 11.78
C ALA A 979 18.89 -11.26 12.76
N THR A 980 18.21 -10.25 12.21
CA THR A 980 17.33 -9.33 12.95
C THR A 980 15.97 -9.26 12.25
N LYS A 981 14.98 -8.68 12.91
CA LYS A 981 13.64 -8.47 12.32
C LYS A 981 13.63 -7.57 11.07
N ASN A 982 14.66 -6.74 10.88
CA ASN A 982 14.77 -5.90 9.69
C ASN A 982 15.06 -6.73 8.43
N ASN A 983 15.64 -7.94 8.60
CA ASN A 983 16.05 -8.81 7.51
C ASN A 983 15.28 -10.13 7.59
N ALA A 984 13.95 -10.05 7.47
CA ALA A 984 13.06 -11.19 7.67
C ALA A 984 13.37 -12.37 6.74
N PHE A 985 13.83 -12.14 5.50
CA PHE A 985 14.27 -13.23 4.61
C PHE A 985 15.46 -14.04 5.16
N ILE A 986 16.26 -13.47 6.07
CA ILE A 986 17.32 -14.19 6.78
C ILE A 986 16.73 -14.98 7.94
N SER A 987 16.00 -14.32 8.85
CA SER A 987 15.49 -14.97 10.07
C SER A 987 14.40 -16.02 9.78
N TYR A 988 13.56 -15.81 8.76
CA TYR A 988 12.52 -16.77 8.37
C TYR A 988 13.05 -17.74 7.30
N SER A 989 13.47 -17.23 6.14
CA SER A 989 13.76 -18.08 4.98
C SER A 989 15.13 -18.75 5.03
N LYS A 990 16.24 -18.03 5.23
CA LYS A 990 17.58 -18.65 5.44
C LYS A 990 17.53 -19.56 6.67
N GLY A 991 16.86 -19.12 7.75
CA GLY A 991 16.58 -19.92 8.93
C GLY A 991 15.95 -21.28 8.61
N ALA A 992 14.79 -21.29 7.95
CA ALA A 992 14.11 -22.53 7.56
C ALA A 992 15.01 -23.48 6.75
N ILE A 993 15.75 -22.94 5.77
CA ILE A 993 16.65 -23.72 4.91
C ILE A 993 17.77 -24.36 5.74
N VAL A 994 18.44 -23.56 6.57
CA VAL A 994 19.59 -24.00 7.38
C VAL A 994 19.15 -25.07 8.38
N PHE A 995 18.07 -24.85 9.14
CA PHE A 995 17.64 -25.81 10.15
C PHE A 995 17.06 -27.10 9.56
N VAL A 996 16.40 -27.04 8.40
CA VAL A 996 15.99 -28.27 7.68
C VAL A 996 17.22 -29.03 7.16
N GLU A 997 18.21 -28.35 6.59
CA GLU A 997 19.45 -29.01 6.16
C GLU A 997 20.24 -29.60 7.35
N LEU A 998 20.25 -28.94 8.51
CA LEU A 998 20.82 -29.49 9.74
C LEU A 998 20.09 -30.76 10.20
N SER A 999 18.75 -30.77 10.12
CA SER A 999 17.94 -31.95 10.44
C SER A 999 18.25 -33.12 9.51
N GLU A 1000 18.48 -32.84 8.22
CA GLU A 1000 18.89 -33.84 7.23
C GLU A 1000 20.33 -34.33 7.44
N LEU A 1001 21.24 -33.46 7.92
CA LEU A 1001 22.64 -33.78 8.15
C LEU A 1001 22.87 -34.57 9.44
N LEU A 1002 22.23 -34.17 10.54
CA LEU A 1002 22.42 -34.73 11.88
C LEU A 1002 21.38 -35.80 12.24
N GLY A 1003 20.24 -35.81 11.56
CA GLY A 1003 19.02 -36.49 11.96
C GLY A 1003 18.13 -35.59 12.83
N GLU A 1004 16.82 -35.62 12.56
CA GLU A 1004 15.81 -34.81 13.27
C GLU A 1004 15.86 -35.00 14.79
N GLU A 1005 15.94 -36.24 15.27
CA GLU A 1005 15.98 -36.52 16.71
C GLU A 1005 17.21 -35.91 17.38
N ARG A 1006 18.37 -35.94 16.71
CA ARG A 1006 19.63 -35.41 17.25
C ARG A 1006 19.62 -33.88 17.27
N LEU A 1007 19.08 -33.25 16.23
CA LEU A 1007 18.87 -31.80 16.22
C LEU A 1007 17.86 -31.38 17.28
N ASN A 1008 16.71 -32.05 17.38
CA ASN A 1008 15.69 -31.77 18.39
C ASN A 1008 16.23 -31.96 19.82
N MET A 1009 17.09 -32.97 20.05
CA MET A 1009 17.82 -33.12 21.31
C MET A 1009 18.71 -31.91 21.61
N ALA A 1010 19.42 -31.36 20.61
CA ALA A 1010 20.20 -30.14 20.76
C ALA A 1010 19.32 -28.95 21.16
N LEU A 1011 18.18 -28.77 20.48
CA LEU A 1011 17.22 -27.70 20.78
C LEU A 1011 16.64 -27.85 22.19
N ARG A 1012 16.37 -29.09 22.61
CA ARG A 1012 15.93 -29.39 23.97
C ARG A 1012 16.99 -29.03 25.02
N MET A 1013 18.23 -29.44 24.79
CA MET A 1013 19.36 -29.10 25.67
C MET A 1013 19.56 -27.58 25.77
N PHE A 1014 19.42 -26.86 24.65
CA PHE A 1014 19.49 -25.41 24.61
C PHE A 1014 18.36 -24.79 25.45
N LEU A 1015 17.13 -25.26 25.28
CA LEU A 1015 15.99 -24.78 26.05
C LEU A 1015 16.16 -25.07 27.55
N ASP A 1016 16.57 -26.27 27.95
CA ASP A 1016 16.78 -26.61 29.37
C ASP A 1016 17.89 -25.75 30.02
N GLN A 1017 18.89 -25.30 29.24
CA GLN A 1017 19.99 -24.44 29.73
C GLN A 1017 19.60 -22.96 29.85
N HIS A 1018 18.64 -22.50 29.04
CA HIS A 1018 18.32 -21.08 28.87
C HIS A 1018 16.88 -20.69 29.20
N ALA A 1019 16.02 -21.66 29.49
CA ALA A 1019 14.69 -21.38 29.97
C ALA A 1019 14.77 -20.62 31.29
N TYR A 1020 13.82 -19.69 31.51
CA TYR A 1020 13.69 -18.97 32.77
C TYR A 1020 13.78 -19.93 33.98
N PRO A 1021 14.55 -19.60 35.04
CA PRO A 1021 15.20 -18.32 35.35
C PRO A 1021 16.65 -18.17 34.87
N ASN A 1022 17.08 -19.00 33.92
CA ASN A 1022 18.45 -18.95 33.44
C ASN A 1022 18.73 -17.73 32.55
N ALA A 1023 20.00 -17.56 32.20
CA ALA A 1023 20.47 -16.45 31.40
C ALA A 1023 19.87 -16.42 30.00
N LYS A 1024 19.56 -15.20 29.53
CA LYS A 1024 19.05 -14.95 28.18
C LYS A 1024 20.02 -15.52 27.13
N PRO A 1025 19.53 -16.35 26.21
CA PRO A 1025 20.38 -16.95 25.20
C PRO A 1025 20.77 -15.97 24.09
N THR A 1026 21.91 -16.25 23.45
CA THR A 1026 22.37 -15.60 22.21
C THR A 1026 22.43 -16.59 21.05
N SER A 1027 22.50 -16.10 19.81
CA SER A 1027 22.59 -16.95 18.62
C SER A 1027 23.78 -17.91 18.66
N THR A 1028 24.88 -17.48 19.27
CA THR A 1028 26.09 -18.29 19.49
C THR A 1028 25.87 -19.45 20.46
N ASP A 1029 25.06 -19.30 21.51
CA ASP A 1029 24.77 -20.38 22.47
C ASP A 1029 24.09 -21.57 21.80
N LEU A 1030 23.17 -21.27 20.88
CA LEU A 1030 22.49 -22.30 20.11
C LEU A 1030 23.48 -23.02 19.17
N LEU A 1031 24.32 -22.26 18.44
CA LEU A 1031 25.34 -22.84 17.57
C LEU A 1031 26.29 -23.76 18.36
N GLU A 1032 26.77 -23.31 19.52
CA GLU A 1032 27.63 -24.12 20.39
C GLU A 1032 26.93 -25.39 20.86
N THR A 1033 25.65 -25.30 21.21
CA THR A 1033 24.86 -26.47 21.64
C THR A 1033 24.70 -27.49 20.51
N ILE A 1034 24.43 -27.02 19.29
CA ILE A 1034 24.36 -27.88 18.09
C ILE A 1034 25.72 -28.54 17.83
N LEU A 1035 26.82 -27.78 17.90
CA LEU A 1035 28.17 -28.32 17.69
C LEU A 1035 28.57 -29.36 18.75
N LYS A 1036 28.13 -29.20 20.02
CA LYS A 1036 28.38 -30.17 21.10
C LYS A 1036 27.78 -31.54 20.82
N VAL A 1037 26.59 -31.57 20.21
CA VAL A 1037 25.93 -32.83 19.87
C VAL A 1037 26.31 -33.34 18.47
N SER A 1038 27.11 -32.61 17.70
CA SER A 1038 27.48 -32.97 16.31
C SER A 1038 28.80 -33.73 16.24
N ASP A 1039 28.93 -34.62 15.25
CA ASP A 1039 30.20 -35.30 14.98
C ASP A 1039 31.25 -34.32 14.45
N ASP A 1040 32.52 -34.49 14.83
CA ASP A 1040 33.62 -33.57 14.47
C ASP A 1040 33.72 -33.30 12.97
N ARG A 1041 33.45 -34.33 12.16
CA ARG A 1041 33.43 -34.29 10.69
C ARG A 1041 32.43 -33.30 10.08
N PHE A 1042 31.41 -32.88 10.81
CA PHE A 1042 30.37 -31.96 10.32
C PHE A 1042 30.50 -30.54 10.90
N LYS A 1043 31.34 -30.32 11.91
CA LYS A 1043 31.41 -29.04 12.65
C LYS A 1043 31.74 -27.85 11.75
N ASP A 1044 32.70 -27.98 10.84
CA ASP A 1044 33.07 -26.90 9.92
C ASP A 1044 31.96 -26.60 8.91
N LYS A 1045 31.29 -27.63 8.40
CA LYS A 1045 30.12 -27.46 7.52
C LYS A 1045 28.98 -26.74 8.25
N ILE A 1046 28.70 -27.11 9.49
CA ILE A 1046 27.65 -26.48 10.32
C ILE A 1046 27.96 -25.01 10.52
N LYS A 1047 29.18 -24.64 10.94
CA LYS A 1047 29.57 -23.23 11.10
C LYS A 1047 29.36 -22.42 9.82
N ALA A 1048 29.79 -22.96 8.68
CA ALA A 1048 29.64 -22.30 7.38
C ALA A 1048 28.19 -22.10 6.92
N MET A 1049 27.21 -22.82 7.49
CA MET A 1049 25.78 -22.59 7.19
C MET A 1049 25.20 -21.42 7.99
N PHE A 1050 25.77 -21.13 9.16
CA PHE A 1050 25.36 -20.04 10.04
C PHE A 1050 26.06 -18.73 9.69
N GLU A 1051 27.34 -18.80 9.35
CA GLU A 1051 28.13 -17.69 8.79
C GLU A 1051 27.59 -17.24 7.42
#